data_AF-A0A485K1S8-F1
#
_entry.id   AF-A0A485K1S8-F1
#
_cell.length_a   1.000
_cell.length_b   1.000
_cell.length_c   1.000
_cell.angle_alpha   90.00
_cell.angle_beta   90.00
_cell.angle_gamma   90.00
#
_symmetry.space_group_name_H-M   'P 1'
#
loop_
_entity.id
_entity.type
_entity.pdbx_description
1 polymer ?
#
loop_
_entity_poly.entity_id
_entity_poly.type
_entity_poly.pdbx_seq_one_letter_code
_entity_poly.pdbx_strand_id
1 'polypeptide(L)'
;MGKIKKRRTVSHKNVAPPTGGPSQAEIEDAMEVDEEIGGDVAAKQAPDFLSGLTNLQGSVREATCVALASFFAGEATADKQKMLQKMLNGGLLKKLLPRIVDPSKLVRLHALGALRNISAFGGLDASEYMTKEDSLTPLLKLITEYATDATLSTKDAHAIQILEQVFSLLTNICESSSMALVHVTHARASILPGLLVCLRMKQPALQLETMKFLLVLSDNNPDLSQNLPAEFPPTLLAILQAPEHSTKLRLTTIGVAINLPNVLDNPQSVALLLPVLKSAVAYDSIGVVGQAQAASEQWEMAQQDYGTVEVIAEDDHEELDHQAKVKKALGVVRAWRDNVHILSLALELISNMLANVDTGADEDEWDSDDEDGMEAAAQNQSQQNPRPVSVPAQAFGAENLLAHIYTIVQSVVSIPPNLASAVVDDFTVIRERAVNALTNLFAYLSVADLTKACDLTQAFHVLVTLHANAQATPKELFKAEDAPGGDVDAAVYVMIFYYSMSALSALVLRSVDDKLPLEIPNDHLGVVMAAAHSSPSVEARVNAIRLLGTLGKKPHTLPQNKVLATCLGQVLNDSDLQVVCEVLNALFDIYSDEQYDAVFFELNFLTSLEHLSSGMKSKIKSDAKTLDRELVAHAKETRLNLLRFIKYKKQHRR
;
A
#
# COMPACT_ATOMS: atom_id res chain seq x y z
N MET A 1 -8.54 -61.08 34.83
CA MET A 1 -7.46 -60.92 33.83
C MET A 1 -8.11 -61.01 32.46
N GLY A 2 -7.90 -60.17 31.45
CA GLY A 2 -7.01 -59.03 31.29
C GLY A 2 -7.69 -57.88 30.54
N LYS A 3 -7.20 -56.66 30.79
CA LYS A 3 -7.68 -55.41 30.18
C LYS A 3 -7.18 -55.33 28.74
N ILE A 4 -8.12 -55.26 27.78
CA ILE A 4 -7.85 -54.93 26.39
C ILE A 4 -7.39 -53.46 26.34
N LYS A 5 -6.14 -53.22 25.95
CA LYS A 5 -5.61 -51.88 25.69
C LYS A 5 -6.32 -51.31 24.47
N LYS A 6 -7.02 -50.18 24.63
CA LYS A 6 -7.48 -49.33 23.51
C LYS A 6 -6.27 -49.00 22.63
N ARG A 7 -6.35 -49.29 21.33
CA ARG A 7 -5.42 -48.76 20.32
C ARG A 7 -5.48 -47.24 20.40
N ARG A 8 -4.33 -46.59 20.61
CA ARG A 8 -4.20 -45.14 20.44
C ARG A 8 -4.48 -44.83 18.97
N THR A 9 -5.45 -43.95 18.73
CA THR A 9 -5.62 -43.26 17.46
C THR A 9 -4.34 -42.48 17.18
N VAL A 10 -3.65 -42.82 16.09
CA VAL A 10 -2.49 -42.07 15.60
C VAL A 10 -3.07 -40.88 14.86
N SER A 11 -2.79 -39.67 15.36
CA SER A 11 -3.13 -38.41 14.70
C SER A 11 -2.47 -38.36 13.32
N HIS A 12 -3.21 -37.93 12.30
CA HIS A 12 -2.74 -37.77 10.92
C HIS A 12 -1.54 -36.82 10.75
N LYS A 13 -1.16 -36.07 11.80
CA LYS A 13 0.06 -35.24 11.83
C LYS A 13 1.35 -36.02 11.55
N ASN A 14 1.40 -37.34 11.79
CA ASN A 14 2.62 -38.14 11.68
C ASN A 14 2.63 -39.14 10.50
N VAL A 15 1.79 -38.94 9.48
CA VAL A 15 1.74 -39.86 8.32
C VAL A 15 2.66 -39.36 7.21
N ALA A 16 3.79 -40.05 7.01
CA ALA A 16 4.68 -39.79 5.89
C ALA A 16 3.92 -39.94 4.55
N PRO A 17 4.05 -39.00 3.60
CA PRO A 17 3.33 -39.09 2.34
C PRO A 17 3.78 -40.36 1.58
N PRO A 18 2.86 -41.03 0.85
CA PRO A 18 3.11 -42.32 0.19
C PRO A 18 4.24 -42.26 -0.86
N THR A 19 4.64 -41.06 -1.26
CA THR A 19 5.73 -40.77 -2.21
C THR A 19 7.10 -40.62 -1.56
N GLY A 20 7.22 -40.65 -0.22
CA GLY A 20 8.49 -40.54 0.50
C GLY A 20 9.09 -39.13 0.59
N GLY A 21 8.30 -38.08 0.28
CA GLY A 21 8.66 -36.69 0.56
C GLY A 21 8.45 -36.32 2.03
N PRO A 22 8.92 -35.15 2.49
CA PRO A 22 8.67 -34.70 3.85
C PRO A 22 7.21 -34.29 4.06
N SER A 23 6.66 -34.60 5.24
CA SER A 23 5.38 -34.03 5.69
C SER A 23 5.55 -32.60 6.23
N GLN A 24 4.46 -31.82 6.32
CA GLN A 24 4.51 -30.50 6.96
C GLN A 24 4.98 -30.60 8.42
N ALA A 25 4.54 -31.63 9.14
CA ALA A 25 4.98 -31.90 10.51
C ALA A 25 6.49 -32.19 10.57
N GLU A 26 7.09 -32.87 9.60
CA GLU A 26 8.55 -33.05 9.57
C GLU A 26 9.32 -31.74 9.36
N ILE A 27 8.73 -30.76 8.66
CA ILE A 27 9.33 -29.43 8.51
C ILE A 27 9.18 -28.64 9.82
N GLU A 28 8.04 -28.75 10.50
CA GLU A 28 7.76 -28.12 11.79
C GLU A 28 8.60 -28.75 12.93
N ASP A 29 8.72 -30.07 12.99
CA ASP A 29 9.58 -30.80 13.94
C ASP A 29 11.06 -30.39 13.77
N ALA A 30 11.51 -30.12 12.54
CA ALA A 30 12.84 -29.59 12.27
C ALA A 30 13.05 -28.17 12.83
N MET A 31 11.98 -27.45 13.20
CA MET A 31 12.05 -26.18 13.92
C MET A 31 12.23 -26.41 15.43
N GLU A 32 11.61 -27.44 16.02
CA GLU A 32 11.66 -27.74 17.47
C GLU A 32 13.00 -28.35 17.92
N VAL A 33 13.60 -29.22 17.11
CA VAL A 33 14.87 -29.93 17.44
C VAL A 33 16.06 -28.97 17.63
N ASP A 34 15.98 -27.75 17.10
CA ASP A 34 17.04 -26.76 17.11
C ASP A 34 17.10 -25.91 18.40
N GLU A 35 16.01 -25.81 19.18
CA GLU A 35 16.04 -25.09 20.46
C GLU A 35 16.92 -25.79 21.51
N GLU A 36 17.15 -27.10 21.38
CA GLU A 36 17.96 -27.90 22.30
C GLU A 36 19.47 -27.89 21.99
N ILE A 37 19.88 -27.52 20.77
CA ILE A 37 21.27 -27.62 20.29
C ILE A 37 21.83 -26.21 20.03
N GLY A 38 22.52 -25.64 21.03
CA GLY A 38 23.09 -24.28 21.03
C GLY A 38 23.48 -23.68 19.66
N GLY A 39 22.91 -22.51 19.36
CA GLY A 39 22.60 -22.01 18.02
C GLY A 39 23.71 -21.61 17.03
N ASP A 40 24.99 -21.87 17.29
CA ASP A 40 26.07 -21.42 16.37
C ASP A 40 26.51 -22.51 15.36
N VAL A 41 26.21 -23.78 15.63
CA VAL A 41 26.58 -24.92 14.75
C VAL A 41 25.38 -25.40 13.91
N ALA A 42 24.16 -25.36 14.47
CA ALA A 42 22.92 -25.76 13.79
C ALA A 42 22.50 -24.80 12.66
N ALA A 43 22.85 -23.51 12.76
CA ALA A 43 22.48 -22.48 11.80
C ALA A 43 23.09 -22.65 10.39
N LYS A 44 24.12 -23.51 10.23
CA LYS A 44 24.82 -23.72 8.94
C LYS A 44 24.46 -25.04 8.24
N GLN A 45 23.72 -25.94 8.88
CA GLN A 45 23.38 -27.22 8.28
C GLN A 45 22.01 -27.12 7.59
N ALA A 46 22.01 -27.33 6.27
CA ALA A 46 20.78 -27.32 5.48
C ALA A 46 19.83 -28.42 5.98
N PRO A 47 18.54 -28.14 6.21
CA PRO A 47 17.60 -29.16 6.65
C PRO A 47 17.61 -30.39 5.73
N ASP A 48 17.67 -31.59 6.30
CA ASP A 48 17.88 -32.85 5.56
C ASP A 48 16.81 -33.10 4.49
N PHE A 49 15.58 -32.65 4.73
CA PHE A 49 14.47 -32.81 3.79
C PHE A 49 14.68 -32.05 2.47
N LEU A 50 15.54 -31.02 2.42
CA LEU A 50 15.89 -30.31 1.19
C LEU A 50 16.62 -31.20 0.18
N SER A 51 17.19 -32.33 0.62
CA SER A 51 17.77 -33.34 -0.27
C SER A 51 16.72 -33.96 -1.22
N GLY A 52 15.44 -33.97 -0.83
CA GLY A 52 14.31 -34.44 -1.63
C GLY A 52 14.17 -33.68 -2.95
N LEU A 53 14.51 -32.38 -2.99
CA LEU A 53 14.53 -31.57 -4.21
C LEU A 53 15.51 -32.10 -5.26
N THR A 54 16.57 -32.80 -4.84
CA THR A 54 17.60 -33.35 -5.73
C THR A 54 17.46 -34.85 -5.97
N ASN A 55 16.38 -35.47 -5.49
CA ASN A 55 16.16 -36.92 -5.63
C ASN A 55 15.99 -37.32 -7.10
N LEU A 56 16.45 -38.52 -7.46
CA LEU A 56 16.30 -39.09 -8.81
C LEU A 56 14.82 -39.35 -9.17
N GLN A 57 13.99 -39.68 -8.18
CA GLN A 57 12.57 -39.94 -8.38
C GLN A 57 11.78 -38.64 -8.47
N GLY A 58 11.04 -38.47 -9.57
CA GLY A 58 10.22 -37.27 -9.81
C GLY A 58 9.14 -37.05 -8.75
N SER A 59 8.52 -38.12 -8.27
CA SER A 59 7.49 -38.08 -7.21
C SER A 59 8.02 -37.54 -5.88
N VAL A 60 9.27 -37.85 -5.52
CA VAL A 60 9.89 -37.31 -4.30
C VAL A 60 10.15 -35.82 -4.46
N ARG A 61 10.69 -35.40 -5.62
CA ARG A 61 10.92 -33.97 -5.90
C ARG A 61 9.62 -33.17 -5.86
N GLU A 62 8.58 -33.71 -6.48
CA GLU A 62 7.23 -33.13 -6.49
C GLU A 62 6.69 -32.96 -5.07
N ALA A 63 6.70 -34.03 -4.27
CA ALA A 63 6.22 -33.99 -2.89
C ALA A 63 7.00 -33.00 -2.03
N THR A 64 8.33 -32.89 -2.21
CA THR A 64 9.13 -31.87 -1.50
C THR A 64 8.73 -30.45 -1.91
N CYS A 65 8.43 -30.21 -3.19
CA CYS A 65 7.95 -28.89 -3.65
C CYS A 65 6.58 -28.56 -3.06
N VAL A 66 5.65 -29.52 -3.01
CA VAL A 66 4.32 -29.36 -2.40
C VAL A 66 4.44 -29.04 -0.91
N ALA A 67 5.31 -29.75 -0.20
CA ALA A 67 5.54 -29.52 1.24
C ALA A 67 6.08 -28.10 1.50
N LEU A 68 7.05 -27.64 0.69
CA LEU A 68 7.56 -26.27 0.77
C LEU A 68 6.48 -25.22 0.46
N ALA A 69 5.70 -25.43 -0.60
CA ALA A 69 4.62 -24.52 -0.97
C ALA A 69 3.59 -24.40 0.16
N SER A 70 3.22 -25.51 0.79
CA SER A 70 2.25 -25.56 1.88
C SER A 70 2.80 -24.92 3.16
N PHE A 71 4.06 -25.18 3.50
CA PHE A 71 4.71 -24.59 4.68
C PHE A 71 4.76 -23.06 4.63
N PHE A 72 5.08 -22.51 3.45
CA PHE A 72 5.09 -21.06 3.20
C PHE A 72 3.73 -20.52 2.74
N ALA A 73 2.66 -21.32 2.81
CA ALA A 73 1.30 -20.80 2.71
C ALA A 73 0.85 -20.25 4.07
N GLY A 74 0.12 -19.14 4.06
CA GLY A 74 -0.44 -18.51 5.26
C GLY A 74 0.41 -17.40 5.87
N GLU A 75 0.10 -17.03 7.11
CA GLU A 75 0.69 -15.88 7.79
C GLU A 75 2.18 -16.08 8.15
N ALA A 76 2.91 -14.97 8.11
CA ALA A 76 4.32 -14.92 8.48
C ALA A 76 4.48 -14.88 10.01
N THR A 77 5.04 -15.94 10.58
CA THR A 77 5.43 -16.00 11.99
C THR A 77 6.93 -15.83 12.15
N ALA A 78 7.38 -15.36 13.32
CA ALA A 78 8.80 -15.18 13.63
C ALA A 78 9.62 -16.44 13.39
N ASP A 79 9.07 -17.60 13.74
CA ASP A 79 9.79 -18.86 13.62
C ASP A 79 9.80 -19.36 12.18
N LYS A 80 8.73 -19.17 11.40
CA LYS A 80 8.76 -19.44 9.96
C LYS A 80 9.75 -18.52 9.24
N GLN A 81 9.90 -17.26 9.64
CA GLN A 81 10.87 -16.33 9.06
C GLN A 81 12.31 -16.74 9.36
N LYS A 82 12.62 -17.10 10.62
CA LYS A 82 13.93 -17.68 10.98
C LYS A 82 14.22 -18.95 10.19
N MET A 83 13.22 -19.82 10.04
CA MET A 83 13.36 -21.06 9.27
C MET A 83 13.60 -20.77 7.79
N LEU A 84 12.91 -19.79 7.19
CA LEU A 84 13.19 -19.36 5.82
C LEU A 84 14.65 -18.92 5.69
N GLN A 85 15.15 -18.07 6.58
CA GLN A 85 16.54 -17.61 6.56
C GLN A 85 17.53 -18.78 6.68
N LYS A 86 17.26 -19.76 7.57
CA LYS A 86 18.04 -20.99 7.68
C LYS A 86 18.02 -21.78 6.37
N MET A 87 16.86 -21.98 5.76
CA MET A 87 16.75 -22.71 4.49
C MET A 87 17.47 -21.99 3.34
N LEU A 88 17.36 -20.66 3.26
CA LEU A 88 18.07 -19.83 2.26
C LEU A 88 19.58 -19.98 2.41
N ASN A 89 20.10 -19.85 3.64
CA ASN A 89 21.52 -20.07 3.95
C ASN A 89 21.96 -21.51 3.67
N GLY A 90 21.06 -22.49 3.86
CA GLY A 90 21.24 -23.90 3.51
C GLY A 90 21.18 -24.20 2.01
N GLY A 91 21.05 -23.19 1.14
CA GLY A 91 21.05 -23.36 -0.31
C GLY A 91 19.72 -23.86 -0.87
N LEU A 92 18.58 -23.53 -0.23
CA LEU A 92 17.24 -23.83 -0.73
C LEU A 92 17.07 -23.42 -2.20
N LEU A 93 17.39 -22.17 -2.55
CA LEU A 93 17.18 -21.67 -3.91
C LEU A 93 18.07 -22.37 -4.93
N LYS A 94 19.31 -22.73 -4.57
CA LYS A 94 20.21 -23.53 -5.42
C LYS A 94 19.66 -24.91 -5.75
N LYS A 95 18.84 -25.48 -4.87
CA LYS A 95 18.18 -26.79 -5.07
C LYS A 95 16.82 -26.66 -5.74
N LEU A 96 16.08 -25.59 -5.45
CA LEU A 96 14.70 -25.39 -5.91
C LEU A 96 14.62 -24.77 -7.31
N LEU A 97 15.42 -23.75 -7.64
CA LEU A 97 15.38 -23.09 -8.95
C LEU A 97 15.60 -24.06 -10.14
N PRO A 98 16.52 -25.04 -10.07
CA PRO A 98 16.65 -26.05 -11.13
C PRO A 98 15.42 -26.93 -11.35
N ARG A 99 14.39 -26.87 -10.50
CA ARG A 99 13.12 -27.58 -10.67
C ARG A 99 12.14 -26.86 -11.59
N ILE A 100 12.33 -25.56 -11.86
CA ILE A 100 11.54 -24.81 -12.85
C ILE A 100 11.60 -25.45 -14.24
N VAL A 101 12.74 -26.10 -14.57
CA VAL A 101 12.98 -26.77 -15.85
C VAL A 101 13.04 -28.30 -15.74
N ASP A 102 12.45 -28.88 -14.69
CA ASP A 102 12.43 -30.33 -14.47
C ASP A 102 11.77 -31.09 -15.65
N PRO A 103 12.16 -32.33 -15.99
CA PRO A 103 11.46 -33.11 -17.01
C PRO A 103 9.96 -33.33 -16.71
N SER A 104 9.57 -33.39 -15.44
CA SER A 104 8.17 -33.55 -15.03
C SER A 104 7.46 -32.19 -14.94
N LYS A 105 6.36 -32.00 -15.69
CA LYS A 105 5.50 -30.81 -15.61
C LYS A 105 4.95 -30.57 -14.20
N LEU A 106 4.63 -31.64 -13.46
CA LEU A 106 4.14 -31.53 -12.08
C LEU A 106 5.22 -31.00 -11.14
N VAL A 107 6.47 -31.44 -11.31
CA VAL A 107 7.59 -30.88 -10.54
C VAL A 107 7.80 -29.40 -10.87
N ARG A 108 7.71 -29.00 -12.15
CA ARG A 108 7.78 -27.58 -12.53
C ARG A 108 6.69 -26.76 -11.85
N LEU A 109 5.44 -27.23 -11.94
CA LEU A 109 4.28 -26.56 -11.37
C LEU A 109 4.44 -26.32 -9.86
N HIS A 110 4.75 -27.37 -9.10
CA HIS A 110 4.88 -27.26 -7.65
C HIS A 110 6.13 -26.50 -7.23
N ALA A 111 7.24 -26.57 -7.99
CA ALA A 111 8.42 -25.75 -7.73
C ALA A 111 8.13 -24.26 -7.90
N LEU A 112 7.42 -23.88 -8.98
CA LEU A 112 6.98 -22.51 -9.20
C LEU A 112 6.02 -22.04 -8.10
N GLY A 113 5.07 -22.88 -7.69
CA GLY A 113 4.17 -22.58 -6.57
C GLY A 113 4.91 -22.37 -5.24
N ALA A 114 5.92 -23.18 -4.96
CA ALA A 114 6.78 -23.01 -3.78
C ALA A 114 7.57 -21.70 -3.84
N LEU A 115 8.19 -21.37 -4.97
CA LEU A 115 8.92 -20.12 -5.16
C LEU A 115 8.01 -18.89 -5.04
N ARG A 116 6.80 -18.94 -5.61
CA ARG A 116 5.79 -17.88 -5.47
C ARG A 116 5.46 -17.64 -3.99
N ASN A 117 5.22 -18.70 -3.22
CA ASN A 117 4.92 -18.56 -1.80
C ASN A 117 6.14 -18.06 -1.01
N ILE A 118 7.35 -18.53 -1.32
CA ILE A 118 8.58 -18.07 -0.68
C ILE A 118 8.85 -16.57 -0.97
N SER A 119 8.63 -16.11 -2.20
CA SER A 119 8.81 -14.69 -2.56
C SER A 119 7.78 -13.80 -1.89
N ALA A 120 6.51 -14.22 -1.83
CA ALA A 120 5.47 -13.50 -1.10
C ALA A 120 5.75 -13.46 0.42
N PHE A 121 6.18 -14.58 0.99
CA PHE A 121 6.46 -14.72 2.41
C PHE A 121 7.72 -13.96 2.85
N GLY A 122 8.81 -14.10 2.08
CA GLY A 122 10.11 -13.50 2.42
C GLY A 122 10.29 -12.07 1.89
N GLY A 123 9.32 -11.54 1.15
CA GLY A 123 9.30 -10.16 0.65
C GLY A 123 10.55 -9.76 -0.14
N LEU A 124 11.09 -8.59 0.20
CA LEU A 124 12.24 -7.97 -0.45
C LEU A 124 13.47 -8.89 -0.49
N ASP A 125 13.86 -9.43 0.66
CA ASP A 125 15.08 -10.23 0.80
C ASP A 125 15.03 -11.50 -0.06
N ALA A 126 13.91 -12.22 -0.03
CA ALA A 126 13.74 -13.44 -0.81
C ALA A 126 13.74 -13.14 -2.31
N SER A 127 13.06 -12.08 -2.73
CA SER A 127 12.98 -11.67 -4.14
C SER A 127 14.35 -11.24 -4.68
N GLU A 128 15.13 -10.48 -3.90
CA GLU A 128 16.51 -10.15 -4.25
C GLU A 128 17.40 -11.38 -4.39
N TYR A 129 17.30 -12.33 -3.46
CA TYR A 129 18.10 -13.55 -3.50
C TYR A 129 17.75 -14.39 -4.74
N MET A 130 16.46 -14.53 -5.06
CA MET A 130 16.00 -15.19 -6.28
C MET A 130 16.54 -14.50 -7.55
N THR A 131 16.63 -13.17 -7.54
CA THR A 131 17.17 -12.41 -8.67
C THR A 131 18.67 -12.65 -8.82
N LYS A 132 19.42 -12.65 -7.71
CA LYS A 132 20.87 -12.94 -7.69
C LYS A 132 21.22 -14.37 -8.15
N GLU A 133 20.36 -15.35 -7.88
CA GLU A 133 20.51 -16.75 -8.30
C GLU A 133 19.90 -17.05 -9.70
N ASP A 134 19.66 -16.02 -10.53
CA ASP A 134 19.19 -16.14 -11.93
C ASP A 134 17.83 -16.87 -12.10
N SER A 135 16.87 -16.56 -11.23
CA SER A 135 15.49 -17.09 -11.39
C SER A 135 14.77 -16.55 -12.64
N LEU A 136 15.14 -15.36 -13.14
CA LEU A 136 14.43 -14.71 -14.25
C LEU A 136 14.62 -15.45 -15.58
N THR A 137 15.83 -15.92 -15.90
CA THR A 137 16.14 -16.61 -17.15
C THR A 137 15.23 -17.82 -17.41
N PRO A 138 15.06 -18.79 -16.49
CA PRO A 138 14.15 -19.91 -16.70
C PRO A 138 12.67 -19.47 -16.73
N LEU A 139 12.26 -18.44 -15.98
CA LEU A 139 10.87 -17.94 -16.00
C LEU A 139 10.52 -17.32 -17.37
N LEU A 140 11.39 -16.49 -17.91
CA LEU A 140 11.21 -15.88 -19.23
C LEU A 140 11.17 -16.95 -20.34
N LYS A 141 12.01 -17.99 -20.21
CA LYS A 141 11.97 -19.14 -21.12
C LYS A 141 10.62 -19.86 -21.07
N LEU A 142 10.06 -20.10 -19.89
CA LEU A 142 8.76 -20.76 -19.74
C LEU A 142 7.62 -19.94 -20.37
N ILE A 143 7.69 -18.60 -20.32
CA ILE A 143 6.73 -17.75 -21.04
C ILE A 143 6.82 -18.03 -22.55
N THR A 144 8.03 -18.01 -23.12
CA THR A 144 8.20 -18.25 -24.57
C THR A 144 7.84 -19.69 -24.99
N GLU A 145 7.95 -20.66 -24.07
CA GLU A 145 7.61 -22.07 -24.30
C GLU A 145 6.09 -22.31 -24.24
N TYR A 146 5.41 -21.75 -23.23
CA TYR A 146 4.01 -22.07 -22.95
C TYR A 146 3.01 -21.01 -23.42
N ALA A 147 3.36 -19.72 -23.43
CA ALA A 147 2.47 -18.61 -23.79
C ALA A 147 2.38 -18.42 -25.32
N THR A 148 2.05 -19.49 -26.05
CA THR A 148 1.89 -19.47 -27.51
C THR A 148 0.51 -19.97 -27.91
N ASP A 149 -0.02 -19.49 -29.04
CA ASP A 149 -1.30 -19.98 -29.57
C ASP A 149 -1.29 -21.49 -29.79
N ALA A 150 -0.16 -22.04 -30.25
CA ALA A 150 0.00 -23.47 -30.49
C ALA A 150 -0.19 -24.30 -29.20
N THR A 151 0.44 -23.89 -28.10
CA THR A 151 0.31 -24.57 -26.81
C THR A 151 -1.07 -24.33 -26.21
N LEU A 152 -1.52 -23.07 -26.16
CA LEU A 152 -2.69 -22.67 -25.41
C LEU A 152 -4.01 -23.04 -26.09
N SER A 153 -4.02 -23.19 -27.42
CA SER A 153 -5.18 -23.74 -28.15
C SER A 153 -5.50 -25.18 -27.78
N THR A 154 -4.51 -25.97 -27.33
CA THR A 154 -4.73 -27.34 -26.85
C THR A 154 -5.40 -27.40 -25.48
N LYS A 155 -5.51 -26.26 -24.77
CA LYS A 155 -6.03 -26.15 -23.40
C LYS A 155 -5.34 -27.10 -22.41
N ASP A 156 -4.04 -27.32 -22.57
CA ASP A 156 -3.24 -28.07 -21.59
C ASP A 156 -3.32 -27.39 -20.21
N ALA A 157 -4.01 -28.04 -19.28
CA ALA A 157 -4.24 -27.53 -17.93
C ALA A 157 -2.92 -27.24 -17.20
N HIS A 158 -1.90 -28.09 -17.38
CA HIS A 158 -0.61 -27.88 -16.73
C HIS A 158 0.13 -26.67 -17.29
N ALA A 159 0.04 -26.43 -18.61
CA ALA A 159 0.65 -25.25 -19.23
C ALA A 159 0.01 -23.96 -18.71
N ILE A 160 -1.33 -23.94 -18.60
CA ILE A 160 -2.08 -22.81 -18.05
C ILE A 160 -1.67 -22.56 -16.58
N GLN A 161 -1.69 -23.61 -15.75
CA GLN A 161 -1.32 -23.50 -14.33
C GLN A 161 0.15 -23.09 -14.14
N ILE A 162 1.07 -23.59 -14.97
CA ILE A 162 2.48 -23.17 -14.96
C ILE A 162 2.59 -21.68 -15.25
N LEU A 163 1.90 -21.17 -16.28
CA LEU A 163 1.92 -19.74 -16.61
C LEU A 163 1.32 -18.88 -15.49
N GLU A 164 0.24 -19.34 -14.86
CA GLU A 164 -0.33 -18.67 -13.67
C GLU A 164 0.73 -18.51 -12.56
N GLN A 165 1.48 -19.58 -12.25
CA GLN A 165 2.54 -19.50 -11.24
C GLN A 165 3.71 -18.62 -11.69
N VAL A 166 4.09 -18.66 -12.98
CA VAL A 166 5.18 -17.85 -13.54
C VAL A 166 4.85 -16.37 -13.43
N PHE A 167 3.67 -15.93 -13.85
CA PHE A 167 3.28 -14.52 -13.80
C PHE A 167 3.13 -14.04 -12.36
N SER A 168 2.57 -14.86 -11.47
CA SER A 168 2.46 -14.53 -10.05
C SER A 168 3.84 -14.37 -9.39
N LEU A 169 4.78 -15.28 -9.65
CA LEU A 169 6.15 -15.18 -9.14
C LEU A 169 6.91 -13.97 -9.72
N LEU A 170 6.78 -13.70 -11.01
CA LEU A 170 7.42 -12.53 -11.64
C LEU A 170 6.85 -11.21 -11.10
N THR A 171 5.55 -11.17 -10.79
CA THR A 171 4.91 -10.03 -10.12
C THR A 171 5.61 -9.76 -8.78
N ASN A 172 5.69 -10.75 -7.88
CA ASN A 172 6.35 -10.61 -6.58
C ASN A 172 7.81 -10.15 -6.71
N ILE A 173 8.58 -10.77 -7.62
CA ILE A 173 10.00 -10.45 -7.81
C ILE A 173 10.18 -9.02 -8.36
N CYS A 174 9.37 -8.61 -9.33
CA CYS A 174 9.51 -7.29 -9.97
C CYS A 174 9.01 -6.16 -9.05
N GLU A 175 7.97 -6.38 -8.25
CA GLU A 175 7.52 -5.41 -7.23
C GLU A 175 8.61 -5.17 -6.18
N SER A 176 9.37 -6.20 -5.84
CA SER A 176 10.41 -6.15 -4.81
C SER A 176 11.80 -5.82 -5.35
N SER A 177 12.05 -5.83 -6.66
CA SER A 177 13.40 -5.65 -7.21
C SER A 177 13.40 -4.82 -8.49
N SER A 178 13.88 -3.59 -8.37
CA SER A 178 14.11 -2.69 -9.51
C SER A 178 15.05 -3.30 -10.56
N MET A 179 16.06 -4.04 -10.11
CA MET A 179 16.94 -4.79 -11.01
C MET A 179 16.16 -5.84 -11.82
N ALA A 180 15.30 -6.62 -11.16
CA ALA A 180 14.48 -7.61 -11.87
C ALA A 180 13.55 -6.94 -12.89
N LEU A 181 12.91 -5.83 -12.52
CA LEU A 181 12.06 -5.04 -13.41
C LEU A 181 12.83 -4.57 -14.67
N VAL A 182 14.06 -4.07 -14.51
CA VAL A 182 14.92 -3.67 -15.62
C VAL A 182 15.26 -4.86 -16.52
N HIS A 183 15.65 -6.00 -15.95
CA HIS A 183 15.96 -7.22 -16.69
C HIS A 183 14.76 -7.71 -17.54
N VAL A 184 13.57 -7.74 -16.95
CA VAL A 184 12.35 -8.14 -17.65
C VAL A 184 11.95 -7.13 -18.73
N THR A 185 12.14 -5.83 -18.48
CA THR A 185 11.88 -4.76 -19.46
C THR A 185 12.78 -4.88 -20.69
N HIS A 186 14.05 -5.27 -20.51
CA HIS A 186 14.94 -5.58 -21.63
C HIS A 186 14.48 -6.80 -22.44
N ALA A 187 13.80 -7.76 -21.81
CA ALA A 187 13.21 -8.92 -22.46
C ALA A 187 11.80 -8.67 -23.04
N ARG A 188 11.26 -7.43 -22.98
CA ARG A 188 9.87 -7.12 -23.38
C ARG A 188 9.45 -7.69 -24.74
N ALA A 189 10.36 -7.67 -25.73
CA ALA A 189 10.06 -8.09 -27.09
C ALA A 189 9.70 -9.59 -27.18
N SER A 190 10.23 -10.44 -26.30
CA SER A 190 9.93 -11.87 -26.26
C SER A 190 8.74 -12.22 -25.36
N ILE A 191 8.44 -11.39 -24.35
CA ILE A 191 7.35 -11.67 -23.40
C ILE A 191 6.01 -11.05 -23.82
N LEU A 192 5.99 -9.84 -24.39
CA LEU A 192 4.76 -9.10 -24.69
C LEU A 192 3.81 -9.87 -25.63
N PRO A 193 4.29 -10.56 -26.69
CA PRO A 193 3.42 -11.40 -27.50
C PRO A 193 2.75 -12.51 -26.68
N GLY A 194 3.48 -13.14 -25.76
CA GLY A 194 2.95 -14.19 -24.89
C GLY A 194 1.91 -13.67 -23.92
N LEU A 195 2.14 -12.50 -23.30
CA LEU A 195 1.15 -11.86 -22.44
C LEU A 195 -0.15 -11.57 -23.21
N LEU A 196 -0.05 -11.07 -24.44
CA LEU A 196 -1.20 -10.78 -25.29
C LEU A 196 -2.01 -12.06 -25.61
N VAL A 197 -1.34 -13.18 -25.88
CA VAL A 197 -2.01 -14.47 -26.07
C VAL A 197 -2.76 -14.88 -24.80
N CYS A 198 -2.11 -14.82 -23.64
CA CYS A 198 -2.71 -15.16 -22.34
C CYS A 198 -3.93 -14.28 -22.01
N LEU A 199 -3.87 -12.96 -22.27
CA LEU A 199 -4.98 -12.03 -22.04
C LEU A 199 -6.20 -12.31 -22.92
N ARG A 200 -5.98 -12.81 -24.15
CA ARG A 200 -7.07 -13.17 -25.08
C ARG A 200 -7.71 -14.51 -24.78
N MET A 201 -7.06 -15.36 -23.99
CA MET A 201 -7.65 -16.60 -23.55
C MET A 201 -8.76 -16.35 -22.54
N LYS A 202 -9.90 -17.04 -22.71
CA LYS A 202 -10.99 -17.05 -21.73
C LYS A 202 -10.68 -17.95 -20.54
N GLN A 203 -9.60 -17.64 -19.81
CA GLN A 203 -9.15 -18.32 -18.59
C GLN A 203 -8.98 -17.26 -17.48
N PRO A 204 -9.98 -17.06 -16.61
CA PRO A 204 -10.01 -15.91 -15.70
C PRO A 204 -8.79 -15.78 -14.77
N ALA A 205 -8.29 -16.89 -14.23
CA ALA A 205 -7.13 -16.90 -13.34
C ALA A 205 -5.85 -16.48 -14.09
N LEU A 206 -5.59 -17.09 -15.25
CA LEU A 206 -4.47 -16.72 -16.12
C LEU A 206 -4.55 -15.24 -16.57
N GLN A 207 -5.73 -14.77 -16.98
CA GLN A 207 -5.92 -13.36 -17.37
C GLN A 207 -5.59 -12.41 -16.21
N LEU A 208 -6.03 -12.75 -14.98
CA LEU A 208 -5.75 -11.93 -13.81
C LEU A 208 -4.26 -11.87 -13.48
N GLU A 209 -3.57 -13.02 -13.41
CA GLU A 209 -2.13 -13.02 -13.11
C GLU A 209 -1.30 -12.35 -14.21
N THR A 210 -1.71 -12.52 -15.49
CA THR A 210 -1.08 -11.81 -16.61
C THR A 210 -1.27 -10.30 -16.49
N MET A 211 -2.47 -9.83 -16.09
CA MET A 211 -2.77 -8.42 -15.93
C MET A 211 -2.04 -7.78 -14.75
N LYS A 212 -1.92 -8.50 -13.61
CA LYS A 212 -1.13 -8.05 -12.47
C LYS A 212 0.34 -7.88 -12.83
N PHE A 213 0.91 -8.86 -13.54
CA PHE A 213 2.28 -8.75 -14.01
C PHE A 213 2.46 -7.55 -14.94
N LEU A 214 1.53 -7.33 -15.88
CA LEU A 214 1.56 -6.17 -16.77
C LEU A 214 1.43 -4.84 -16.01
N LEU A 215 0.64 -4.79 -14.93
CA LEU A 215 0.52 -3.61 -14.07
C LEU A 215 1.88 -3.21 -13.49
N VAL A 216 2.58 -4.16 -12.86
CA VAL A 216 3.92 -3.94 -12.31
C VAL A 216 4.91 -3.52 -13.39
N LEU A 217 4.86 -4.16 -14.56
CA LEU A 217 5.75 -3.80 -15.66
C LEU A 217 5.49 -2.39 -16.20
N SER A 218 4.23 -1.94 -16.20
CA SER A 218 3.82 -0.64 -16.73
C SER A 218 4.07 0.53 -15.78
N ASP A 219 4.24 0.25 -14.48
CA ASP A 219 4.40 1.29 -13.46
C ASP A 219 5.74 2.02 -13.63
N ASN A 220 5.68 3.35 -13.78
CA ASN A 220 6.82 4.24 -14.03
C ASN A 220 7.83 3.73 -15.08
N ASN A 221 7.34 3.05 -16.13
CA ASN A 221 8.16 2.42 -17.15
C ASN A 221 7.91 2.99 -18.56
N PRO A 222 8.53 4.15 -18.89
CA PRO A 222 8.31 4.80 -20.18
C PRO A 222 8.75 3.91 -21.36
N ASP A 223 9.82 3.12 -21.20
CA ASP A 223 10.32 2.21 -22.24
C ASP A 223 9.29 1.13 -22.60
N LEU A 224 8.59 0.57 -21.61
CA LEU A 224 7.50 -0.35 -21.89
C LEU A 224 6.33 0.38 -22.56
N SER A 225 5.87 1.49 -21.97
CA SER A 225 4.68 2.21 -22.43
C SER A 225 4.79 2.67 -23.89
N GLN A 226 5.99 3.07 -24.34
CA GLN A 226 6.27 3.51 -25.71
C GLN A 226 6.40 2.35 -26.70
N ASN A 227 6.66 1.14 -26.23
CA ASN A 227 6.93 -0.05 -27.07
C ASN A 227 5.85 -1.14 -26.95
N LEU A 228 4.67 -0.84 -26.40
CA LEU A 228 3.57 -1.79 -26.35
C LEU A 228 3.04 -2.09 -27.76
N PRO A 229 2.82 -3.38 -28.11
CA PRO A 229 2.17 -3.76 -29.37
C PRO A 229 0.81 -3.07 -29.54
N ALA A 230 0.47 -2.72 -30.78
CA ALA A 230 -0.76 -2.00 -31.15
C ALA A 230 -2.04 -2.75 -30.74
N GLU A 231 -1.93 -4.05 -30.53
CA GLU A 231 -3.00 -4.93 -30.07
C GLU A 231 -3.31 -4.83 -28.57
N PHE A 232 -2.44 -4.25 -27.74
CA PHE A 232 -2.68 -4.15 -26.31
C PHE A 232 -3.86 -3.24 -25.97
N PRO A 233 -3.91 -1.97 -26.41
CA PRO A 233 -5.04 -1.09 -26.10
C PRO A 233 -6.43 -1.67 -26.42
N PRO A 234 -6.69 -2.25 -27.63
CA PRO A 234 -7.99 -2.86 -27.90
C PRO A 234 -8.25 -4.13 -27.06
N THR A 235 -7.21 -4.87 -26.67
CA THR A 235 -7.36 -6.05 -25.79
C THR A 235 -7.72 -5.62 -24.36
N LEU A 236 -7.08 -4.57 -23.82
CA LEU A 236 -7.43 -3.99 -22.52
C LEU A 236 -8.87 -3.46 -22.54
N LEU A 237 -9.27 -2.77 -23.61
CA LEU A 237 -10.63 -2.27 -23.76
C LEU A 237 -11.66 -3.41 -23.79
N ALA A 238 -11.37 -4.50 -24.50
CA ALA A 238 -12.25 -5.66 -24.56
C ALA A 238 -12.44 -6.31 -23.17
N ILE A 239 -11.35 -6.44 -22.40
CA ILE A 239 -11.42 -6.95 -21.02
C ILE A 239 -12.23 -5.99 -20.12
N LEU A 240 -11.98 -4.68 -20.25
CA LEU A 240 -12.67 -3.66 -19.45
C LEU A 240 -14.18 -3.62 -19.71
N GLN A 241 -14.60 -3.81 -20.96
CA GLN A 241 -16.00 -3.71 -21.38
C GLN A 241 -16.79 -5.02 -21.26
N ALA A 242 -16.13 -6.16 -21.10
CA ALA A 242 -16.79 -7.46 -20.98
C ALA A 242 -17.39 -7.64 -19.56
N PRO A 243 -18.74 -7.71 -19.44
CA PRO A 243 -19.41 -7.81 -18.14
C PRO A 243 -19.22 -9.16 -17.44
N GLU A 244 -18.82 -10.21 -18.17
CA GLU A 244 -18.52 -11.53 -17.60
C GLU A 244 -17.20 -11.58 -16.83
N HIS A 245 -16.32 -10.59 -17.00
CA HIS A 245 -15.06 -10.53 -16.27
C HIS A 245 -15.27 -10.01 -14.85
N SER A 246 -14.48 -10.55 -13.92
CA SER A 246 -14.53 -10.11 -12.52
C SER A 246 -14.15 -8.64 -12.39
N THR A 247 -14.76 -7.95 -11.42
CA THR A 247 -14.43 -6.55 -11.10
C THR A 247 -12.93 -6.41 -10.80
N LYS A 248 -12.33 -7.40 -10.14
CA LYS A 248 -10.88 -7.44 -9.85
C LYS A 248 -10.04 -7.34 -11.11
N LEU A 249 -10.28 -8.20 -12.11
CA LEU A 249 -9.56 -8.14 -13.39
C LEU A 249 -9.78 -6.81 -14.11
N ARG A 250 -11.03 -6.30 -14.12
CA ARG A 250 -11.37 -5.04 -14.78
C ARG A 250 -10.71 -3.84 -14.11
N LEU A 251 -10.58 -3.83 -12.78
CA LEU A 251 -9.85 -2.79 -12.04
C LEU A 251 -8.33 -2.89 -12.27
N THR A 252 -7.74 -4.08 -12.24
CA THR A 252 -6.32 -4.25 -12.59
C THR A 252 -6.04 -3.77 -14.02
N THR A 253 -6.98 -3.98 -14.94
CA THR A 253 -6.93 -3.46 -16.32
C THR A 253 -6.95 -1.93 -16.34
N ILE A 254 -7.73 -1.27 -15.47
CA ILE A 254 -7.69 0.19 -15.31
C ILE A 254 -6.32 0.63 -14.83
N GLY A 255 -5.72 -0.06 -13.85
CA GLY A 255 -4.37 0.23 -13.37
C GLY A 255 -3.34 0.25 -14.51
N VAL A 256 -3.36 -0.75 -15.39
CA VAL A 256 -2.49 -0.75 -16.58
C VAL A 256 -2.83 0.41 -17.52
N ALA A 257 -4.12 0.66 -17.75
CA ALA A 257 -4.57 1.68 -18.69
C ALA A 257 -4.16 3.10 -18.29
N ILE A 258 -4.21 3.44 -16.99
CA ILE A 258 -3.82 4.78 -16.52
C ILE A 258 -2.32 5.04 -16.61
N ASN A 259 -1.51 3.98 -16.70
CA ASN A 259 -0.06 4.06 -16.95
C ASN A 259 0.27 4.22 -18.45
N LEU A 260 -0.73 4.13 -19.35
CA LEU A 260 -0.52 4.34 -20.77
C LEU A 260 -0.54 5.83 -21.15
N PRO A 261 0.27 6.26 -22.14
CA PRO A 261 0.36 7.68 -22.51
C PRO A 261 -0.98 8.26 -22.96
N ASN A 262 -1.27 9.49 -22.53
CA ASN A 262 -2.44 10.29 -22.92
C ASN A 262 -3.81 9.71 -22.52
N VAL A 263 -3.89 8.62 -21.75
CA VAL A 263 -5.17 8.05 -21.31
C VAL A 263 -5.89 9.02 -20.38
N LEU A 264 -5.17 9.61 -19.41
CA LEU A 264 -5.76 10.56 -18.46
C LEU A 264 -6.04 11.92 -19.10
N ASP A 265 -5.36 12.30 -20.18
CA ASP A 265 -5.57 13.56 -20.89
C ASP A 265 -6.77 13.51 -21.86
N ASN A 266 -7.31 12.32 -22.12
CA ASN A 266 -8.43 12.14 -23.06
C ASN A 266 -9.74 11.87 -22.32
N PRO A 267 -10.74 12.79 -22.40
CA PRO A 267 -12.03 12.63 -21.74
C PRO A 267 -12.80 11.37 -22.13
N GLN A 268 -12.68 10.93 -23.40
CA GLN A 268 -13.36 9.72 -23.86
C GLN A 268 -12.71 8.48 -23.25
N SER A 269 -11.38 8.44 -23.15
CA SER A 269 -10.65 7.35 -22.51
C SER A 269 -11.02 7.23 -21.04
N VAL A 270 -11.02 8.34 -20.30
CA VAL A 270 -11.43 8.36 -18.88
C VAL A 270 -12.89 7.91 -18.72
N ALA A 271 -13.80 8.35 -19.59
CA ALA A 271 -15.21 7.95 -19.55
C ALA A 271 -15.41 6.43 -19.67
N LEU A 272 -14.51 5.71 -20.36
CA LEU A 272 -14.58 4.25 -20.47
C LEU A 272 -14.20 3.53 -19.16
N LEU A 273 -13.42 4.18 -18.28
CA LEU A 273 -12.99 3.63 -16.99
C LEU A 273 -14.08 3.77 -15.90
N LEU A 274 -14.89 4.84 -15.98
CA LEU A 274 -15.85 5.24 -14.96
C LEU A 274 -16.87 4.17 -14.55
N PRO A 275 -17.47 3.37 -15.45
CA PRO A 275 -18.48 2.39 -15.05
C PRO A 275 -17.95 1.34 -14.07
N VAL A 276 -16.69 0.93 -14.22
CA VAL A 276 -16.05 -0.05 -13.34
C VAL A 276 -15.69 0.58 -12.00
N LEU A 277 -15.07 1.76 -12.02
CA LEU A 277 -14.74 2.50 -10.80
C LEU A 277 -15.98 2.77 -9.96
N LYS A 278 -17.05 3.28 -10.59
CA LYS A 278 -18.34 3.56 -9.94
C LYS A 278 -18.97 2.30 -9.34
N SER A 279 -18.95 1.19 -10.08
CA SER A 279 -19.46 -0.08 -9.56
C SER A 279 -18.65 -0.61 -8.38
N ALA A 280 -17.33 -0.38 -8.35
CA ALA A 280 -16.46 -0.85 -7.28
C ALA A 280 -16.60 -0.01 -5.99
N VAL A 281 -16.86 1.30 -6.13
CA VAL A 281 -17.11 2.20 -4.97
C VAL A 281 -18.59 2.31 -4.59
N ALA A 282 -19.47 1.53 -5.22
CA ALA A 282 -20.89 1.42 -4.84
C ALA A 282 -21.04 0.64 -3.52
N TYR A 283 -20.67 1.29 -2.43
CA TYR A 283 -20.52 0.68 -1.11
C TYR A 283 -21.86 0.52 -0.38
N ASP A 284 -22.18 -0.72 0.01
CA ASP A 284 -23.32 -1.04 0.87
C ASP A 284 -22.90 -0.97 2.35
N SER A 285 -23.14 0.18 2.97
CA SER A 285 -22.74 0.45 4.35
C SER A 285 -23.36 -0.51 5.38
N ILE A 286 -24.56 -1.02 5.11
CA ILE A 286 -25.24 -1.96 6.01
C ILE A 286 -24.73 -3.38 5.77
N GLY A 287 -24.65 -3.80 4.50
CA GLY A 287 -24.19 -5.13 4.13
C GLY A 287 -22.74 -5.42 4.55
N VAL A 288 -21.86 -4.41 4.48
CA VAL A 288 -20.43 -4.58 4.80
C VAL A 288 -20.20 -4.95 6.27
N VAL A 289 -20.96 -4.38 7.21
CA VAL A 289 -20.85 -4.76 8.63
C VAL A 289 -21.25 -6.22 8.85
N GLY A 290 -22.33 -6.67 8.20
CA GLY A 290 -22.76 -8.07 8.28
C GLY A 290 -21.75 -9.03 7.64
N GLN A 291 -21.14 -8.66 6.51
CA GLN A 291 -20.09 -9.45 5.88
C GLN A 291 -18.83 -9.53 6.75
N ALA A 292 -18.43 -8.42 7.37
CA ALA A 292 -17.30 -8.39 8.29
C ALA A 292 -17.51 -9.29 9.51
N GLN A 293 -18.71 -9.24 10.11
CA GLN A 293 -19.07 -10.10 11.24
C GLN A 293 -19.03 -11.58 10.83
N ALA A 294 -19.61 -11.94 9.68
CA ALA A 294 -19.57 -13.30 9.17
C ALA A 294 -18.14 -13.78 8.88
N ALA A 295 -17.29 -12.94 8.29
CA ALA A 295 -15.88 -13.26 8.06
C ALA A 295 -15.12 -13.43 9.38
N SER A 296 -15.38 -12.56 10.36
CA SER A 296 -14.79 -12.62 11.70
C SER A 296 -15.15 -13.93 12.42
N GLU A 297 -16.43 -14.32 12.41
CA GLU A 297 -16.90 -15.57 13.03
C GLU A 297 -16.29 -16.82 12.39
N GLN A 298 -15.99 -16.76 11.09
CA GLN A 298 -15.41 -17.87 10.34
C GLN A 298 -13.88 -17.82 10.25
N TRP A 299 -13.23 -16.80 10.81
CA TRP A 299 -11.80 -16.56 10.64
C TRP A 299 -10.95 -17.72 11.12
N GLU A 300 -11.09 -18.13 12.39
CA GLU A 300 -10.29 -19.22 12.97
C GLU A 300 -10.47 -20.55 12.23
N MET A 301 -11.70 -20.87 11.79
CA MET A 301 -12.00 -22.08 11.01
C MET A 301 -11.36 -22.03 9.62
N ALA A 302 -11.31 -20.85 8.99
CA ALA A 302 -10.69 -20.68 7.68
C ALA A 302 -9.16 -20.86 7.72
N GLN A 303 -8.51 -20.55 8.85
CA GLN A 303 -7.06 -20.74 9.04
C GLN A 303 -6.64 -22.20 9.17
N GLN A 304 -7.59 -23.14 9.30
CA GLN A 304 -7.32 -24.57 9.37
C GLN A 304 -7.20 -25.21 7.96
N ASP A 305 -7.20 -24.42 6.89
CA ASP A 305 -6.97 -24.92 5.53
C ASP A 305 -5.49 -25.29 5.33
N TYR A 306 -5.18 -26.58 5.44
CA TYR A 306 -3.82 -27.10 5.25
C TYR A 306 -3.40 -27.28 3.78
N GLY A 307 -4.21 -26.84 2.81
CA GLY A 307 -3.86 -26.87 1.39
C GLY A 307 -3.64 -28.30 0.86
N THR A 308 -4.69 -28.94 0.37
CA THR A 308 -4.63 -30.16 -0.46
C THR A 308 -3.62 -31.24 -0.01
N VAL A 309 -3.88 -31.88 1.13
CA VAL A 309 -3.45 -33.27 1.31
C VAL A 309 -4.54 -34.16 0.74
N GLU A 310 -4.43 -34.51 -0.56
CA GLU A 310 -5.24 -35.55 -1.20
C GLU A 310 -4.83 -36.95 -0.71
N VAL A 311 -4.89 -37.19 0.60
CA VAL A 311 -4.81 -38.54 1.16
C VAL A 311 -5.77 -38.64 2.33
N ILE A 312 -7.06 -38.65 2.04
CA ILE A 312 -8.09 -39.05 3.00
C ILE A 312 -8.41 -40.51 2.70
N ALA A 313 -8.31 -41.37 3.69
CA ALA A 313 -8.93 -42.68 3.59
C ALA A 313 -10.45 -42.44 3.43
N GLU A 314 -11.06 -42.91 2.34
CA GLU A 314 -12.46 -42.64 1.95
C GLU A 314 -13.52 -42.97 3.04
N ASP A 315 -13.11 -43.61 4.14
CA ASP A 315 -13.97 -44.13 5.21
C ASP A 315 -14.10 -43.22 6.45
N ASP A 316 -13.42 -42.06 6.55
CA ASP A 316 -13.52 -41.19 7.74
C ASP A 316 -14.51 -40.01 7.54
N HIS A 317 -15.77 -40.25 7.90
CA HIS A 317 -16.86 -39.29 7.74
C HIS A 317 -16.71 -38.01 8.58
N GLU A 318 -16.00 -38.05 9.72
CA GLU A 318 -15.82 -36.88 10.58
C GLU A 318 -14.82 -35.88 9.96
N GLU A 319 -13.75 -36.39 9.34
CA GLU A 319 -12.72 -35.58 8.67
C GLU A 319 -13.28 -34.91 7.39
N LEU A 320 -14.11 -35.63 6.63
CA LEU A 320 -14.79 -35.06 5.46
C LEU A 320 -15.77 -33.93 5.82
N ASP A 321 -16.51 -34.06 6.93
CA ASP A 321 -17.42 -33.01 7.44
C ASP A 321 -16.63 -31.80 7.95
N HIS A 322 -15.50 -32.04 8.63
CA HIS A 322 -14.61 -30.97 9.08
C HIS A 322 -14.03 -30.17 7.89
N GLN A 323 -13.50 -30.86 6.87
CA GLN A 323 -12.97 -30.20 5.67
C GLN A 323 -14.04 -29.42 4.90
N ALA A 324 -15.28 -29.92 4.84
CA ALA A 324 -16.39 -29.19 4.24
C ALA A 324 -16.69 -27.89 4.99
N LYS A 325 -16.59 -27.90 6.33
CA LYS A 325 -16.74 -26.69 7.17
C LYS A 325 -15.59 -25.71 6.93
N VAL A 326 -14.34 -26.17 6.92
CA VAL A 326 -13.16 -25.33 6.62
C VAL A 326 -13.29 -24.68 5.25
N LYS A 327 -13.66 -25.44 4.21
CA LYS A 327 -13.86 -24.92 2.85
C LYS A 327 -14.96 -23.87 2.78
N LYS A 328 -16.05 -24.06 3.54
CA LYS A 328 -17.14 -23.07 3.64
C LYS A 328 -16.67 -21.79 4.34
N ALA A 329 -15.99 -21.92 5.47
CA ALA A 329 -15.42 -20.79 6.22
C ALA A 329 -14.45 -19.98 5.36
N LEU A 330 -13.56 -20.67 4.65
CA LEU A 330 -12.62 -20.09 3.70
C LEU A 330 -13.32 -19.33 2.58
N GLY A 331 -14.44 -19.84 2.06
CA GLY A 331 -15.25 -19.15 1.06
C GLY A 331 -15.80 -17.81 1.57
N VAL A 332 -16.25 -17.76 2.83
CA VAL A 332 -16.75 -16.52 3.47
C VAL A 332 -15.62 -15.50 3.65
N VAL A 333 -14.48 -15.94 4.21
CA VAL A 333 -13.32 -15.06 4.44
C VAL A 333 -12.72 -14.56 3.12
N ARG A 334 -12.62 -15.42 2.09
CA ARG A 334 -12.13 -15.02 0.76
C ARG A 334 -13.06 -14.01 0.10
N ALA A 335 -14.38 -14.20 0.18
CA ALA A 335 -15.33 -13.25 -0.37
C ALA A 335 -15.21 -11.87 0.29
N TRP A 336 -15.03 -11.82 1.62
CA TRP A 336 -14.74 -10.60 2.35
C TRP A 336 -13.45 -9.93 1.87
N ARG A 337 -12.33 -10.67 1.85
CA ARG A 337 -11.03 -10.14 1.43
C ARG A 337 -11.02 -9.67 -0.03
N ASP A 338 -11.73 -10.37 -0.92
CA ASP A 338 -11.88 -9.93 -2.31
C ASP A 338 -12.66 -8.62 -2.40
N ASN A 339 -13.72 -8.43 -1.60
CA ASN A 339 -14.46 -7.16 -1.56
C ASN A 339 -13.60 -6.01 -1.03
N VAL A 340 -12.85 -6.24 0.06
CA VAL A 340 -11.89 -5.27 0.61
C VAL A 340 -10.87 -4.89 -0.45
N HIS A 341 -10.29 -5.88 -1.14
CA HIS A 341 -9.29 -5.62 -2.18
C HIS A 341 -9.87 -4.84 -3.37
N ILE A 342 -11.06 -5.21 -3.86
CA ILE A 342 -11.74 -4.49 -4.96
C ILE A 342 -11.97 -3.03 -4.58
N LEU A 343 -12.47 -2.78 -3.37
CA LEU A 343 -12.75 -1.44 -2.88
C LEU A 343 -11.46 -0.62 -2.74
N SER A 344 -10.45 -1.18 -2.09
CA SER A 344 -9.15 -0.53 -1.87
C SER A 344 -8.44 -0.20 -3.19
N LEU A 345 -8.43 -1.13 -4.15
CA LEU A 345 -7.84 -0.90 -5.47
C LEU A 345 -8.60 0.20 -6.23
N ALA A 346 -9.93 0.22 -6.18
CA ALA A 346 -10.69 1.27 -6.84
C ALA A 346 -10.42 2.66 -6.25
N LEU A 347 -10.34 2.76 -4.92
CA LEU A 347 -10.02 4.01 -4.22
C LEU A 347 -8.60 4.50 -4.52
N GLU A 348 -7.63 3.58 -4.57
CA GLU A 348 -6.25 3.87 -4.96
C GLU A 348 -6.16 4.36 -6.42
N LEU A 349 -6.83 3.69 -7.36
CA LEU A 349 -6.87 4.12 -8.76
C LEU A 349 -7.49 5.51 -8.91
N ILE A 350 -8.59 5.80 -8.21
CA ILE A 350 -9.21 7.14 -8.21
C ILE A 350 -8.24 8.19 -7.67
N SER A 351 -7.54 7.87 -6.58
CA SER A 351 -6.51 8.74 -6.01
C SER A 351 -5.37 9.02 -7.00
N ASN A 352 -4.82 7.99 -7.62
CA ASN A 352 -3.68 8.10 -8.55
C ASN A 352 -4.05 8.89 -9.81
N MET A 353 -5.27 8.69 -10.33
CA MET A 353 -5.78 9.46 -11.47
C MET A 353 -5.88 10.97 -11.19
N LEU A 354 -5.96 11.39 -9.93
CA LEU A 354 -5.97 12.80 -9.52
C LEU A 354 -4.58 13.32 -9.14
N ALA A 355 -3.67 12.44 -8.69
CA ALA A 355 -2.31 12.80 -8.27
C ALA A 355 -1.37 13.08 -9.45
N ASN A 356 -1.62 12.51 -10.64
CA ASN A 356 -0.80 12.68 -11.86
C ASN A 356 -0.88 14.08 -12.52
N VAL A 357 -1.29 15.12 -11.78
CA VAL A 357 -1.25 16.50 -12.29
C VAL A 357 0.16 17.04 -12.03
N ASP A 358 1.00 16.98 -13.06
CA ASP A 358 2.35 17.57 -13.07
C ASP A 358 2.32 18.99 -12.49
N THR A 359 2.95 19.17 -11.32
CA THR A 359 3.05 20.47 -10.64
C THR A 359 4.15 21.34 -11.22
N GLY A 360 4.92 20.86 -12.21
CA GLY A 360 5.88 21.67 -12.97
C GLY A 360 6.98 22.33 -12.13
N ALA A 361 7.31 21.78 -10.96
CA ALA A 361 8.37 22.31 -10.11
C ALA A 361 9.71 21.70 -10.55
N ASP A 362 10.47 22.43 -11.37
CA ASP A 362 11.79 22.00 -11.83
C ASP A 362 12.75 21.82 -10.62
N GLU A 363 13.19 20.58 -10.42
CA GLU A 363 13.91 20.07 -9.24
C GLU A 363 15.35 20.61 -9.06
N ASP A 364 15.90 21.32 -10.06
CA ASP A 364 17.31 21.73 -10.09
C ASP A 364 17.59 23.16 -9.60
N GLU A 365 16.57 23.88 -9.13
CA GLU A 365 16.67 25.34 -8.98
C GLU A 365 17.30 25.82 -7.65
N TRP A 366 17.42 24.97 -6.62
CA TRP A 366 17.87 25.35 -5.26
C TRP A 366 19.28 24.85 -4.84
N ASP A 367 20.19 24.69 -5.80
CA ASP A 367 21.53 24.11 -5.56
C ASP A 367 22.47 25.03 -4.74
N SER A 368 22.23 26.35 -4.75
CA SER A 368 23.06 27.30 -3.99
C SER A 368 22.73 27.37 -2.49
N ASP A 369 23.74 27.66 -1.68
CA ASP A 369 23.65 27.88 -0.21
C ASP A 369 23.78 29.36 0.20
N ASP A 370 24.09 30.24 -0.75
CA ASP A 370 24.21 31.69 -0.56
C ASP A 370 22.88 32.44 -0.81
N GLU A 371 22.73 33.62 -0.20
CA GLU A 371 21.47 34.39 -0.28
C GLU A 371 21.15 34.81 -1.72
N ASP A 372 22.16 35.22 -2.50
CA ASP A 372 21.98 35.66 -3.88
C ASP A 372 21.52 34.53 -4.81
N GLY A 373 22.05 33.31 -4.63
CA GLY A 373 21.63 32.14 -5.40
C GLY A 373 20.21 31.67 -5.05
N MET A 374 19.84 31.73 -3.76
CA MET A 374 18.47 31.45 -3.33
C MET A 374 17.46 32.50 -3.83
N GLU A 375 17.88 33.77 -3.93
CA GLU A 375 17.06 34.87 -4.44
C GLU A 375 16.72 34.69 -5.94
N ALA A 376 17.69 34.22 -6.74
CA ALA A 376 17.50 33.95 -8.15
C ALA A 376 16.50 32.80 -8.39
N ALA A 377 16.58 31.74 -7.60
CA ALA A 377 15.67 30.59 -7.66
C ALA A 377 14.22 31.00 -7.34
N ALA A 378 14.03 31.78 -6.28
CA ALA A 378 12.70 32.24 -5.84
C ALA A 378 11.98 33.11 -6.89
N GLN A 379 12.70 33.83 -7.75
CA GLN A 379 12.09 34.72 -8.74
C GLN A 379 11.41 33.96 -9.90
N ASN A 380 11.93 32.79 -10.26
CA ASN A 380 11.40 31.98 -11.36
C ASN A 380 10.10 31.23 -11.00
N GLN A 381 9.87 30.92 -9.71
CA GLN A 381 8.70 30.18 -9.23
C GLN A 381 7.42 31.05 -9.05
N SER A 382 7.50 32.37 -9.23
CA SER A 382 6.44 33.31 -8.84
C SER A 382 5.21 33.39 -9.77
N GLN A 383 5.11 32.54 -10.81
CA GLN A 383 3.95 32.49 -11.71
C GLN A 383 2.87 31.52 -11.23
N GLN A 384 1.96 32.00 -10.37
CA GLN A 384 0.75 31.25 -10.01
C GLN A 384 -0.23 31.21 -11.20
N ASN A 385 -0.26 30.09 -11.91
CA ASN A 385 -1.34 29.79 -12.85
C ASN A 385 -2.61 29.37 -12.09
N PRO A 386 -3.81 29.68 -12.61
CA PRO A 386 -5.07 29.18 -12.04
C PRO A 386 -5.04 27.65 -12.01
N ARG A 387 -5.52 27.04 -10.92
CA ARG A 387 -5.51 25.58 -10.71
C ARG A 387 -6.21 24.88 -11.89
N PRO A 388 -5.48 24.19 -12.79
CA PRO A 388 -6.10 23.50 -13.91
C PRO A 388 -6.89 22.30 -13.38
N VAL A 389 -8.15 22.15 -13.81
CA VAL A 389 -8.96 20.99 -13.45
C VAL A 389 -8.66 19.88 -14.45
N SER A 390 -8.01 18.81 -13.99
CA SER A 390 -7.64 17.66 -14.82
C SER A 390 -8.88 16.97 -15.40
N VAL A 391 -8.70 16.28 -16.53
CA VAL A 391 -9.79 15.52 -17.16
C VAL A 391 -10.40 14.46 -16.21
N PRO A 392 -9.61 13.71 -15.40
CA PRO A 392 -10.17 12.86 -14.36
C PRO A 392 -11.03 13.60 -13.34
N ALA A 393 -10.57 14.77 -12.86
CA ALA A 393 -11.35 15.57 -11.91
C ALA A 393 -12.71 16.02 -12.49
N GLN A 394 -12.74 16.45 -13.76
CA GLN A 394 -13.99 16.81 -14.44
C GLN A 394 -14.94 15.60 -14.56
N ALA A 395 -14.41 14.45 -14.96
CA ALA A 395 -15.18 13.21 -15.10
C ALA A 395 -15.75 12.72 -13.75
N PHE A 396 -14.94 12.77 -12.68
CA PHE A 396 -15.35 12.36 -11.35
C PHE A 396 -16.39 13.29 -10.73
N GLY A 397 -16.29 14.60 -10.99
CA GLY A 397 -17.31 15.58 -10.62
C GLY A 397 -18.65 15.32 -11.31
N ALA A 398 -18.62 15.11 -12.64
CA ALA A 398 -19.80 14.83 -13.43
C ALA A 398 -20.55 13.56 -12.97
N GLU A 399 -19.81 12.50 -12.63
CA GLU A 399 -20.36 11.22 -12.15
C GLU A 399 -20.65 11.18 -10.64
N ASN A 400 -20.41 12.28 -9.91
CA ASN A 400 -20.63 12.40 -8.47
C ASN A 400 -19.90 11.33 -7.64
N LEU A 401 -18.65 11.02 -7.99
CA LEU A 401 -17.84 10.04 -7.26
C LEU A 401 -17.55 10.48 -5.82
N LEU A 402 -17.45 11.78 -5.57
CA LEU A 402 -17.26 12.33 -4.23
C LEU A 402 -18.33 11.85 -3.24
N ALA A 403 -19.61 11.83 -3.64
CA ALA A 403 -20.68 11.36 -2.75
C ALA A 403 -20.54 9.88 -2.36
N HIS A 404 -20.06 9.03 -3.27
CA HIS A 404 -19.84 7.61 -3.01
C HIS A 404 -18.69 7.41 -2.01
N ILE A 405 -17.56 8.09 -2.26
CA ILE A 405 -16.37 8.01 -1.40
C ILE A 405 -16.65 8.62 -0.03
N TYR A 406 -17.38 9.74 0.02
CA TYR A 406 -17.80 10.34 1.28
C TYR A 406 -18.70 9.40 2.10
N THR A 407 -19.62 8.68 1.45
CA THR A 407 -20.47 7.67 2.10
C THR A 407 -19.64 6.53 2.70
N ILE A 408 -18.59 6.08 1.99
CA ILE A 408 -17.64 5.08 2.52
C ILE A 408 -16.99 5.62 3.79
N VAL A 409 -16.41 6.83 3.74
CA VAL A 409 -15.73 7.45 4.89
C VAL A 409 -16.67 7.59 6.09
N GLN A 410 -17.92 8.02 5.87
CA GLN A 410 -18.94 8.10 6.92
C GLN A 410 -19.23 6.73 7.57
N SER A 411 -19.23 5.68 6.77
CA SER A 411 -19.54 4.32 7.24
C SER A 411 -18.40 3.68 8.02
N VAL A 412 -17.16 4.13 7.77
CA VAL A 412 -15.97 3.60 8.44
C VAL A 412 -15.42 4.50 9.54
N VAL A 413 -16.14 5.56 9.96
CA VAL A 413 -15.73 6.43 11.10
C VAL A 413 -15.46 5.62 12.37
N SER A 414 -16.21 4.54 12.59
CA SER A 414 -16.02 3.60 13.71
C SER A 414 -15.84 2.18 13.17
N ILE A 415 -14.96 1.39 13.79
CA ILE A 415 -14.83 -0.04 13.48
C ILE A 415 -15.85 -0.80 14.33
N PRO A 416 -16.60 -1.76 13.76
CA PRO A 416 -17.50 -2.59 14.55
C PRO A 416 -16.73 -3.32 15.67
N PRO A 417 -17.26 -3.37 16.89
CA PRO A 417 -16.60 -4.07 18.00
C PRO A 417 -16.62 -5.59 17.79
N ASN A 418 -15.72 -6.30 18.50
CA ASN A 418 -15.65 -7.77 18.55
C ASN A 418 -15.37 -8.44 17.19
N LEU A 419 -14.59 -7.80 16.33
CA LEU A 419 -14.09 -8.40 15.10
C LEU A 419 -12.73 -9.09 15.35
N ALA A 420 -12.44 -10.12 14.57
CA ALA A 420 -11.11 -10.72 14.48
C ALA A 420 -10.10 -9.66 14.03
N SER A 421 -8.88 -9.68 14.58
CA SER A 421 -7.84 -8.67 14.32
C SER A 421 -7.64 -8.42 12.83
N ALA A 422 -7.52 -9.48 12.05
CA ALA A 422 -7.28 -9.38 10.61
C ALA A 422 -8.43 -8.69 9.84
N VAL A 423 -9.66 -8.73 10.36
CA VAL A 423 -10.83 -8.02 9.81
C VAL A 423 -10.86 -6.55 10.27
N VAL A 424 -10.36 -6.27 11.48
CA VAL A 424 -10.11 -4.89 11.95
C VAL A 424 -9.10 -4.22 11.03
N ASP A 425 -8.03 -4.93 10.67
CA ASP A 425 -6.99 -4.44 9.76
C ASP A 425 -7.56 -4.12 8.36
N ASP A 426 -8.46 -4.97 7.85
CA ASP A 426 -9.17 -4.70 6.59
C ASP A 426 -9.95 -3.39 6.63
N PHE A 427 -10.63 -3.06 7.75
CA PHE A 427 -11.30 -1.77 7.89
C PHE A 427 -10.31 -0.60 7.94
N THR A 428 -9.16 -0.78 8.58
CA THR A 428 -8.09 0.23 8.61
C THR A 428 -7.61 0.53 7.20
N VAL A 429 -7.36 -0.50 6.38
CA VAL A 429 -7.00 -0.33 4.96
C VAL A 429 -8.10 0.41 4.20
N ILE A 430 -9.38 0.05 4.37
CA ILE A 430 -10.49 0.75 3.71
C ILE A 430 -10.52 2.23 4.11
N ARG A 431 -10.35 2.54 5.41
CA ARG A 431 -10.33 3.92 5.92
C ARG A 431 -9.24 4.74 5.27
N GLU A 432 -8.02 4.23 5.27
CA GLU A 432 -6.85 4.94 4.73
C GLU A 432 -7.05 5.23 3.24
N ARG A 433 -7.44 4.22 2.46
CA ARG A 433 -7.66 4.39 1.02
C ARG A 433 -8.83 5.33 0.71
N ALA A 434 -9.92 5.24 1.48
CA ALA A 434 -11.08 6.10 1.29
C ALA A 434 -10.78 7.57 1.64
N VAL A 435 -10.08 7.80 2.76
CA VAL A 435 -9.69 9.15 3.18
C VAL A 435 -8.66 9.74 2.22
N ASN A 436 -7.69 8.96 1.72
CA ASN A 436 -6.73 9.44 0.73
C ASN A 436 -7.42 9.86 -0.59
N ALA A 437 -8.33 9.02 -1.10
CA ALA A 437 -9.13 9.35 -2.28
C ALA A 437 -9.99 10.62 -2.04
N LEU A 438 -10.55 10.76 -0.83
CA LEU A 438 -11.31 11.96 -0.44
C LEU A 438 -10.44 13.21 -0.41
N THR A 439 -9.22 13.14 0.12
CA THR A 439 -8.24 14.24 0.12
C THR A 439 -8.00 14.76 -1.29
N ASN A 440 -7.73 13.87 -2.24
CA ASN A 440 -7.47 14.26 -3.62
C ASN A 440 -8.72 14.81 -4.32
N LEU A 441 -9.91 14.27 -4.04
CA LEU A 441 -11.15 14.86 -4.54
C LEU A 441 -11.39 16.27 -3.98
N PHE A 442 -11.13 16.50 -2.69
CA PHE A 442 -11.17 17.85 -2.12
C PHE A 442 -10.15 18.77 -2.76
N ALA A 443 -8.93 18.30 -3.04
CA ALA A 443 -7.90 19.13 -3.66
C ALA A 443 -8.25 19.55 -5.10
N TYR A 444 -8.80 18.63 -5.91
CA TYR A 444 -8.82 18.79 -7.37
C TYR A 444 -10.20 19.00 -8.02
N LEU A 445 -11.32 18.71 -7.34
CA LEU A 445 -12.65 18.93 -7.93
C LEU A 445 -12.98 20.41 -8.12
N SER A 446 -13.83 20.71 -9.10
CA SER A 446 -14.38 22.07 -9.26
C SER A 446 -15.20 22.47 -8.02
N VAL A 447 -15.31 23.78 -7.76
CA VAL A 447 -16.15 24.29 -6.65
C VAL A 447 -17.60 23.82 -6.78
N ALA A 448 -18.14 23.80 -8.00
CA ALA A 448 -19.50 23.38 -8.27
C ALA A 448 -19.73 21.90 -7.93
N ASP A 449 -18.79 21.02 -8.29
CA ASP A 449 -18.90 19.59 -8.02
C ASP A 449 -18.66 19.26 -6.54
N LEU A 450 -17.71 19.96 -5.91
CA LEU A 450 -17.42 19.81 -4.48
C LEU A 450 -18.65 20.15 -3.62
N THR A 451 -19.24 21.33 -3.84
CA THR A 451 -20.38 21.84 -3.05
C THR A 451 -21.70 21.16 -3.38
N LYS A 452 -21.84 20.56 -4.57
CA LYS A 452 -22.98 19.71 -4.93
C LYS A 452 -23.00 18.40 -4.15
N ALA A 453 -21.84 17.81 -3.90
CA ALA A 453 -21.72 16.45 -3.36
C ALA A 453 -21.60 16.39 -1.83
N CYS A 454 -21.10 17.45 -1.19
CA CYS A 454 -20.81 17.44 0.23
C CYS A 454 -20.94 18.84 0.88
N ASP A 455 -21.45 18.86 2.12
CA ASP A 455 -21.31 20.01 3.01
C ASP A 455 -19.93 19.96 3.70
N LEU A 456 -19.14 21.03 3.55
CA LEU A 456 -17.77 21.07 4.07
C LEU A 456 -17.71 21.02 5.60
N THR A 457 -18.67 21.62 6.29
CA THR A 457 -18.75 21.58 7.77
C THR A 457 -19.01 20.15 8.25
N GLN A 458 -19.94 19.45 7.61
CA GLN A 458 -20.24 18.07 7.94
C GLN A 458 -19.07 17.12 7.59
N ALA A 459 -18.39 17.33 6.47
CA ALA A 459 -17.18 16.58 6.14
C ALA A 459 -16.06 16.81 7.16
N PHE A 460 -15.85 18.05 7.58
CA PHE A 460 -14.88 18.38 8.63
C PHE A 460 -15.20 17.64 9.94
N HIS A 461 -16.46 17.66 10.38
CA HIS A 461 -16.89 16.93 11.59
C HIS A 461 -16.63 15.41 11.48
N VAL A 462 -16.98 14.81 10.35
CA VAL A 462 -16.76 13.37 10.10
C VAL A 462 -15.28 13.01 10.19
N LEU A 463 -14.42 13.81 9.55
CA LEU A 463 -12.97 13.56 9.52
C LEU A 463 -12.31 13.78 10.88
N VAL A 464 -12.70 14.83 11.62
CA VAL A 464 -12.22 15.05 13.00
C VAL A 464 -12.67 13.93 13.93
N THR A 465 -13.93 13.47 13.79
CA THR A 465 -14.45 12.35 14.59
C THR A 465 -13.69 11.07 14.30
N LEU A 466 -13.41 10.78 13.02
CA LEU A 466 -12.58 9.64 12.62
C LEU A 466 -11.18 9.73 13.22
N HIS A 467 -10.54 10.90 13.18
CA HIS A 467 -9.23 11.13 13.79
C HIS A 467 -9.26 10.89 15.31
N ALA A 468 -10.25 11.45 16.01
CA ALA A 468 -10.40 11.29 17.45
C ALA A 468 -10.66 9.84 17.85
N ASN A 469 -11.47 9.10 17.09
CA ASN A 469 -11.71 7.68 17.32
C ASN A 469 -10.43 6.85 17.16
N ALA A 470 -9.60 7.17 16.16
CA ALA A 470 -8.30 6.52 16.00
C ALA A 470 -7.40 6.78 17.22
N GLN A 471 -7.35 8.02 17.73
CA GLN A 471 -6.59 8.36 18.94
C GLN A 471 -7.09 7.62 20.21
N ALA A 472 -8.39 7.36 20.31
CA ALA A 472 -8.99 6.69 21.46
C ALA A 472 -8.84 5.16 21.45
N THR A 473 -8.39 4.58 20.32
CA THR A 473 -8.23 3.13 20.22
C THR A 473 -7.01 2.70 21.03
N PRO A 474 -7.13 1.73 21.97
CA PRO A 474 -6.01 1.33 22.83
C PRO A 474 -4.79 0.91 22.01
N LYS A 475 -3.62 1.45 22.32
CA LYS A 475 -2.33 1.02 21.72
C LYS A 475 -2.08 -0.48 21.86
N GLU A 476 -2.69 -1.11 22.87
CA GLU A 476 -2.64 -2.55 23.16
C GLU A 476 -3.43 -3.44 22.18
N LEU A 477 -4.30 -2.87 21.33
CA LEU A 477 -4.88 -3.60 20.20
C LEU A 477 -3.91 -3.71 19.01
N PHE A 478 -2.83 -2.92 19.03
CA PHE A 478 -1.82 -2.83 17.97
C PHE A 478 -0.46 -3.34 18.47
N LYS A 479 -0.46 -4.38 19.31
CA LYS A 479 0.76 -4.91 19.92
C LYS A 479 1.79 -5.28 18.85
N ALA A 480 2.85 -4.48 18.81
CA ALA A 480 4.11 -4.75 18.11
C ALA A 480 4.87 -5.98 18.66
N GLU A 481 4.34 -6.70 19.65
CA GLU A 481 5.10 -7.68 20.42
C GLU A 481 5.20 -9.07 19.76
N ASP A 482 4.43 -9.37 18.71
CA ASP A 482 4.46 -10.69 18.05
C ASP A 482 4.86 -10.69 16.56
N ALA A 483 5.23 -9.54 15.97
CA ALA A 483 5.62 -9.45 14.56
C ALA A 483 7.15 -9.40 14.37
N PRO A 484 7.75 -10.35 13.62
CA PRO A 484 9.17 -10.33 13.25
C PRO A 484 9.43 -9.32 12.13
N GLY A 485 9.49 -8.05 12.48
CA GLY A 485 9.73 -6.96 11.54
C GLY A 485 9.33 -5.66 12.22
N GLY A 486 10.26 -5.08 12.99
CA GLY A 486 10.02 -3.84 13.69
C GLY A 486 9.44 -2.76 12.76
N ASP A 487 8.57 -1.93 13.33
CA ASP A 487 7.93 -0.74 12.76
C ASP A 487 6.68 -0.86 11.86
N VAL A 488 6.31 -2.01 11.30
CA VAL A 488 5.22 -2.03 10.29
C VAL A 488 3.83 -1.72 10.91
N ASP A 489 3.46 -2.32 12.04
CA ASP A 489 2.15 -2.08 12.67
C ASP A 489 2.05 -0.68 13.31
N ALA A 490 3.18 -0.16 13.80
CA ALA A 490 3.26 1.23 14.25
C ALA A 490 3.12 2.20 13.06
N ALA A 491 3.70 1.89 11.90
CA ALA A 491 3.58 2.69 10.69
C ALA A 491 2.12 2.74 10.17
N VAL A 492 1.41 1.60 10.14
CA VAL A 492 -0.02 1.56 9.77
C VAL A 492 -0.87 2.42 10.69
N TYR A 493 -0.68 2.30 12.01
CA TYR A 493 -1.40 3.14 12.98
C TYR A 493 -1.11 4.65 12.82
N VAL A 494 0.10 4.99 12.38
CA VAL A 494 0.51 6.38 12.12
C VAL A 494 -0.13 6.92 10.82
N MET A 495 -0.42 6.06 9.84
CA MET A 495 -0.99 6.46 8.54
C MET A 495 -2.38 7.08 8.65
N ILE A 496 -3.27 6.55 9.50
CA ILE A 496 -4.62 7.12 9.61
C ILE A 496 -4.60 8.58 10.14
N PHE A 497 -3.65 8.92 11.01
CA PHE A 497 -3.47 10.29 11.47
C PHE A 497 -3.00 11.20 10.34
N TYR A 498 -2.07 10.72 9.51
CA TYR A 498 -1.62 11.42 8.32
C TYR A 498 -2.80 11.68 7.36
N TYR A 499 -3.50 10.64 6.93
CA TYR A 499 -4.57 10.76 5.93
C TYR A 499 -5.71 11.64 6.43
N SER A 500 -6.16 11.46 7.68
CA SER A 500 -7.24 12.28 8.24
C SER A 500 -6.88 13.76 8.35
N MET A 501 -5.66 14.09 8.79
CA MET A 501 -5.20 15.48 8.86
C MET A 501 -4.95 16.08 7.47
N SER A 502 -4.46 15.28 6.52
CA SER A 502 -4.30 15.70 5.12
C SER A 502 -5.65 16.05 4.49
N ALA A 503 -6.69 15.23 4.69
CA ALA A 503 -8.05 15.50 4.21
C ALA A 503 -8.64 16.78 4.83
N LEU A 504 -8.46 16.98 6.15
CA LEU A 504 -8.90 18.18 6.85
C LEU A 504 -8.19 19.44 6.33
N SER A 505 -6.87 19.35 6.13
CA SER A 505 -6.05 20.42 5.58
C SER A 505 -6.50 20.80 4.17
N ALA A 506 -6.70 19.82 3.28
CA ALA A 506 -7.21 20.04 1.94
C ALA A 506 -8.58 20.72 1.94
N LEU A 507 -9.52 20.25 2.79
CA LEU A 507 -10.85 20.84 2.91
C LEU A 507 -10.81 22.30 3.40
N VAL A 508 -9.99 22.59 4.41
CA VAL A 508 -9.80 23.95 4.95
C VAL A 508 -9.18 24.86 3.90
N LEU A 509 -8.19 24.39 3.15
CA LEU A 509 -7.60 25.12 2.04
C LEU A 509 -8.66 25.51 1.01
N ARG A 510 -9.52 24.57 0.59
CA ARG A 510 -10.65 24.87 -0.31
C ARG A 510 -11.58 25.91 0.28
N SER A 511 -11.91 25.83 1.56
CA SER A 511 -12.77 26.82 2.20
C SER A 511 -12.16 28.23 2.20
N VAL A 512 -10.85 28.35 2.40
CA VAL A 512 -10.16 29.64 2.40
C VAL A 512 -10.00 30.20 1.00
N ASP A 513 -9.43 29.42 0.07
CA ASP A 513 -9.12 29.87 -1.30
C ASP A 513 -10.38 30.18 -2.10
N ASP A 514 -11.39 29.29 -2.04
CA ASP A 514 -12.64 29.42 -2.80
C ASP A 514 -13.74 30.16 -2.02
N LYS A 515 -13.43 30.65 -0.80
CA LYS A 515 -14.36 31.36 0.10
C LYS A 515 -15.64 30.57 0.40
N LEU A 516 -15.52 29.25 0.57
CA LEU A 516 -16.64 28.38 0.88
C LEU A 516 -16.96 28.40 2.39
N PRO A 517 -18.25 28.30 2.77
CA PRO A 517 -18.63 28.26 4.17
C PRO A 517 -18.04 27.03 4.85
N LEU A 518 -17.47 27.24 6.04
CA LEU A 518 -16.94 26.19 6.91
C LEU A 518 -17.02 26.67 8.35
N GLU A 519 -17.83 25.98 9.16
CA GLU A 519 -17.93 26.23 10.59
C GLU A 519 -17.10 25.19 11.34
N ILE A 520 -16.24 25.65 12.24
CA ILE A 520 -15.36 24.77 13.02
C ILE A 520 -15.67 24.99 14.51
N PRO A 521 -16.33 24.03 15.16
CA PRO A 521 -16.49 24.00 16.61
C PRO A 521 -15.16 24.06 17.37
N ASN A 522 -15.15 24.71 18.54
CA ASN A 522 -13.94 24.90 19.35
C ASN A 522 -13.31 23.58 19.82
N ASP A 523 -14.13 22.57 20.12
CA ASP A 523 -13.68 21.23 20.48
C ASP A 523 -12.96 20.54 19.32
N HIS A 524 -13.48 20.66 18.10
CA HIS A 524 -12.78 20.15 16.91
C HIS A 524 -11.46 20.89 16.64
N LEU A 525 -11.44 22.22 16.81
CA LEU A 525 -10.20 23.00 16.72
C LEU A 525 -9.17 22.52 17.76
N GLY A 526 -9.63 22.18 18.97
CA GLY A 526 -8.81 21.57 20.01
C GLY A 526 -8.17 20.25 19.58
N VAL A 527 -8.88 19.40 18.83
CA VAL A 527 -8.31 18.15 18.26
C VAL A 527 -7.20 18.45 17.26
N VAL A 528 -7.37 19.43 16.38
CA VAL A 528 -6.34 19.84 15.41
C VAL A 528 -5.11 20.39 16.13
N MET A 529 -5.30 21.24 17.14
CA MET A 529 -4.18 21.76 17.95
C MET A 529 -3.44 20.63 18.67
N ALA A 530 -4.16 19.66 19.25
CA ALA A 530 -3.54 18.50 19.88
C ALA A 530 -2.73 17.64 18.89
N ALA A 531 -3.24 17.47 17.67
CA ALA A 531 -2.53 16.77 16.59
C ALA A 531 -1.23 17.51 16.23
N ALA A 532 -1.27 18.84 16.08
CA ALA A 532 -0.07 19.65 15.81
C ALA A 532 1.01 19.50 16.90
N HIS A 533 0.62 19.35 18.17
CA HIS A 533 1.56 19.21 19.28
C HIS A 533 2.14 17.81 19.46
N SER A 534 1.32 16.77 19.27
CA SER A 534 1.63 15.44 19.83
C SER A 534 1.29 14.26 18.93
N SER A 535 0.89 14.51 17.67
CA SER A 535 0.68 13.41 16.74
C SER A 535 1.99 12.62 16.52
N PRO A 536 1.94 11.28 16.54
CA PRO A 536 3.11 10.46 16.25
C PRO A 536 3.56 10.58 14.78
N SER A 537 2.65 10.90 13.85
CA SER A 537 3.00 11.19 12.45
C SER A 537 3.53 12.61 12.31
N VAL A 538 4.74 12.75 11.77
CA VAL A 538 5.34 14.04 11.39
C VAL A 538 4.43 14.75 10.39
N GLU A 539 3.96 14.02 9.38
CA GLU A 539 3.11 14.50 8.30
C GLU A 539 1.75 14.99 8.82
N ALA A 540 1.18 14.32 9.82
CA ALA A 540 -0.03 14.77 10.48
C ALA A 540 0.21 16.07 11.29
N ARG A 541 1.36 16.22 11.94
CA ARG A 541 1.74 17.49 12.61
C ARG A 541 1.85 18.62 11.59
N VAL A 542 2.59 18.39 10.50
CA VAL A 542 2.72 19.32 9.37
C VAL A 542 1.35 19.71 8.82
N ASN A 543 0.48 18.74 8.52
CA ASN A 543 -0.86 19.03 7.99
C ASN A 543 -1.73 19.79 9.00
N ALA A 544 -1.67 19.48 10.29
CA ALA A 544 -2.40 20.21 11.32
C ALA A 544 -1.91 21.67 11.43
N ILE A 545 -0.60 21.91 11.37
CA ILE A 545 -0.02 23.26 11.37
C ILE A 545 -0.44 24.02 10.11
N ARG A 546 -0.36 23.39 8.93
CA ARG A 546 -0.81 23.97 7.66
C ARG A 546 -2.27 24.39 7.72
N LEU A 547 -3.11 23.52 8.27
CA LEU A 547 -4.53 23.78 8.50
C LEU A 547 -4.72 25.01 9.40
N LEU A 548 -4.03 25.07 10.54
CA LEU A 548 -4.11 26.20 11.48
C LEU A 548 -3.61 27.51 10.85
N GLY A 549 -2.49 27.47 10.11
CA GLY A 549 -1.96 28.61 9.37
C GLY A 549 -2.95 29.11 8.32
N THR A 550 -3.58 28.18 7.58
CA THR A 550 -4.59 28.48 6.56
C THR A 550 -5.84 29.11 7.18
N LEU A 551 -6.34 28.60 8.32
CA LEU A 551 -7.43 29.23 9.07
C LEU A 551 -7.04 30.63 9.57
N GLY A 552 -5.80 30.81 9.99
CA GLY A 552 -5.27 32.09 10.45
C GLY A 552 -5.27 33.19 9.38
N LYS A 553 -5.39 32.85 8.09
CA LYS A 553 -5.58 33.82 7.01
C LYS A 553 -6.98 34.43 6.98
N LYS A 554 -7.99 33.77 7.56
CA LYS A 554 -9.35 34.33 7.68
C LYS A 554 -9.36 35.43 8.73
N PRO A 555 -10.19 36.49 8.59
CA PRO A 555 -10.37 37.48 9.64
C PRO A 555 -10.76 36.83 10.97
N HIS A 556 -10.03 37.15 12.03
CA HIS A 556 -10.26 36.60 13.36
C HIS A 556 -9.94 37.63 14.44
N THR A 557 -10.41 37.40 15.66
CA THR A 557 -10.23 38.35 16.77
C THR A 557 -8.84 38.20 17.41
N LEU A 558 -8.31 39.25 18.05
CA LEU A 558 -7.03 39.17 18.77
C LEU A 558 -6.97 38.04 19.83
N PRO A 559 -8.03 37.73 20.60
CA PRO A 559 -8.04 36.57 21.47
C PRO A 559 -7.88 35.24 20.72
N GLN A 560 -8.56 35.06 19.58
CA GLN A 560 -8.40 33.88 18.74
C GLN A 560 -7.00 33.79 18.14
N ASN A 561 -6.45 34.92 17.69
CA ASN A 561 -5.07 35.02 17.19
C ASN A 561 -4.09 34.56 18.27
N LYS A 562 -4.26 35.01 19.52
CA LYS A 562 -3.43 34.61 20.65
C LYS A 562 -3.48 33.11 20.95
N VAL A 563 -4.63 32.47 20.79
CA VAL A 563 -4.76 31.01 20.95
C VAL A 563 -3.97 30.28 19.86
N LEU A 564 -4.17 30.65 18.58
CA LEU A 564 -3.42 30.09 17.45
C LEU A 564 -1.92 30.28 17.62
N ALA A 565 -1.51 31.50 17.97
CA ALA A 565 -0.14 31.89 18.20
C ALA A 565 0.50 31.06 19.33
N THR A 566 -0.18 30.91 20.46
CA THR A 566 0.35 30.14 21.59
C THR A 566 0.62 28.68 21.20
N CYS A 567 -0.28 28.08 20.41
CA CYS A 567 -0.10 26.74 19.86
C CYS A 567 1.12 26.68 18.91
N LEU A 568 1.17 27.53 17.88
CA LEU A 568 2.28 27.57 16.93
C LEU A 568 3.64 27.82 17.62
N GLY A 569 3.67 28.71 18.61
CA GLY A 569 4.88 29.03 19.38
C GLY A 569 5.44 27.86 20.19
N GLN A 570 4.57 26.98 20.70
CA GLN A 570 5.00 25.76 21.39
C GLN A 570 5.57 24.72 20.42
N VAL A 571 5.05 24.64 19.18
CA VAL A 571 5.54 23.71 18.14
C VAL A 571 6.78 24.23 17.41
N LEU A 572 7.11 25.52 17.52
CA LEU A 572 8.29 26.13 16.88
C LEU A 572 9.63 25.47 17.26
N ASN A 573 9.67 24.75 18.39
CA ASN A 573 10.85 24.01 18.87
C ASN A 573 10.77 22.49 18.62
N ASP A 574 9.93 22.03 17.69
CA ASP A 574 9.86 20.60 17.30
C ASP A 574 11.24 20.10 16.85
N SER A 575 11.53 18.82 17.12
CA SER A 575 12.78 18.18 16.71
C SER A 575 12.87 18.01 15.20
N ASP A 576 11.72 17.88 14.53
CA ASP A 576 11.62 17.65 13.10
C ASP A 576 11.70 18.95 12.31
N LEU A 577 12.60 18.99 11.31
CA LEU A 577 12.83 20.19 10.51
C LEU A 577 11.61 20.57 9.64
N GLN A 578 10.89 19.57 9.13
CA GLN A 578 9.71 19.79 8.29
C GLN A 578 8.60 20.48 9.08
N VAL A 579 8.38 20.02 10.31
CA VAL A 579 7.42 20.64 11.24
C VAL A 579 7.78 22.08 11.52
N VAL A 580 9.05 22.36 11.85
CA VAL A 580 9.52 23.73 12.11
C VAL A 580 9.33 24.62 10.88
N CYS A 581 9.61 24.14 9.67
CA CYS A 581 9.42 24.91 8.44
C CYS A 581 7.94 25.27 8.22
N GLU A 582 7.03 24.33 8.44
CA GLU A 582 5.59 24.58 8.30
C GLU A 582 5.08 25.58 9.36
N VAL A 583 5.57 25.51 10.61
CA VAL A 583 5.22 26.50 11.65
C VAL A 583 5.68 27.89 11.24
N LEU A 584 6.89 28.01 10.68
CA LEU A 584 7.41 29.28 10.18
C LEU A 584 6.53 29.85 9.07
N ASN A 585 6.15 29.04 8.09
CA ASN A 585 5.26 29.47 7.00
C ASN A 585 3.89 29.90 7.54
N ALA A 586 3.31 29.18 8.49
CA ALA A 586 2.07 29.58 9.14
C ALA A 586 2.20 30.93 9.87
N LEU A 587 3.32 31.17 10.56
CA LEU A 587 3.59 32.45 11.21
C LEU A 587 3.78 33.58 10.19
N PHE A 588 4.48 33.34 9.08
CA PHE A 588 4.66 34.35 8.02
C PHE A 588 3.32 34.74 7.41
N ASP A 589 2.47 33.76 7.14
CA ASP A 589 1.14 33.96 6.58
C ASP A 589 0.24 34.79 7.52
N ILE A 590 0.12 34.38 8.79
CA ILE A 590 -0.74 35.04 9.79
C ILE A 590 -0.27 36.47 10.07
N TYR A 591 1.03 36.64 10.27
CA TYR A 591 1.62 37.92 10.68
C TYR A 591 2.16 38.73 9.50
N SER A 592 1.78 38.39 8.27
CA SER A 592 1.88 39.33 7.15
C SER A 592 0.92 40.52 7.31
N ASP A 593 -0.15 40.35 8.10
CA ASP A 593 -1.13 41.37 8.43
C ASP A 593 -0.79 42.09 9.75
N GLU A 594 -0.48 43.39 9.67
CA GLU A 594 -0.08 44.23 10.80
C GLU A 594 -1.14 44.31 11.91
N GLN A 595 -2.41 43.99 11.64
CA GLN A 595 -3.46 44.04 12.66
C GLN A 595 -3.22 43.06 13.83
N TYR A 596 -2.44 41.99 13.60
CA TYR A 596 -2.13 40.98 14.60
C TYR A 596 -0.79 41.21 15.32
N ASP A 597 -0.05 42.27 14.97
CA ASP A 597 1.30 42.53 15.51
C ASP A 597 1.35 42.68 17.02
N ALA A 598 0.26 43.17 17.63
CA ALA A 598 0.17 43.28 19.09
C ALA A 598 0.41 41.92 19.77
N VAL A 599 -0.16 40.84 19.24
CA VAL A 599 0.02 39.48 19.77
C VAL A 599 1.41 38.94 19.44
N PHE A 600 1.90 39.21 18.23
CA PHE A 600 3.25 38.80 17.80
C PHE A 600 4.33 39.30 18.76
N PHE A 601 4.26 40.59 19.12
CA PHE A 601 5.20 41.21 20.05
C PHE A 601 4.93 40.80 21.50
N GLU A 602 3.66 40.66 21.90
CA GLU A 602 3.30 40.18 23.25
C GLU A 602 3.93 38.81 23.54
N LEU A 603 3.88 37.88 22.57
CA LEU A 603 4.41 36.53 22.70
C LEU A 603 5.91 36.42 22.41
N ASN A 604 6.61 37.55 22.22
CA ASN A 604 8.05 37.63 21.94
C ASN A 604 8.51 36.81 20.72
N PHE A 605 7.67 36.67 19.69
CA PHE A 605 8.05 35.88 18.52
C PHE A 605 9.27 36.42 17.78
N LEU A 606 9.48 37.74 17.74
CA LEU A 606 10.65 38.32 17.11
C LEU A 606 11.95 37.71 17.68
N THR A 607 12.07 37.65 19.01
CA THR A 607 13.23 37.08 19.69
C THR A 607 13.36 35.58 19.42
N SER A 608 12.25 34.84 19.45
CA SER A 608 12.24 33.39 19.17
C SER A 608 12.70 33.09 17.75
N LEU A 609 12.22 33.86 16.77
CA LEU A 609 12.58 33.72 15.36
C LEU A 609 14.06 34.08 15.10
N GLU A 610 14.59 35.12 15.78
CA GLU A 610 16.02 35.45 15.73
C GLU A 610 16.89 34.30 16.24
N HIS A 611 16.53 33.73 17.40
CA HIS A 611 17.25 32.59 17.96
C HIS A 611 17.20 31.39 17.01
N LEU A 612 16.02 31.04 16.49
CA LEU A 612 15.86 29.93 15.55
C LEU A 612 16.68 30.13 14.27
N SER A 613 16.70 31.35 13.72
CA SER A 613 17.44 31.66 12.48
C SER A 613 18.94 31.37 12.61
N SER A 614 19.51 31.56 13.81
CA SER A 614 20.94 31.32 14.07
C SER A 614 21.34 29.84 14.01
N GLY A 615 20.42 28.93 14.36
CA GLY A 615 20.64 27.48 14.36
C GLY A 615 20.14 26.76 13.10
N MET A 616 19.17 27.34 12.39
CA MET A 616 18.49 26.69 11.26
C MET A 616 19.44 26.32 10.11
N LYS A 617 20.43 27.17 9.79
CA LYS A 617 21.45 26.85 8.78
C LYS A 617 22.23 25.57 9.09
N SER A 618 22.63 25.40 10.34
CA SER A 618 23.37 24.21 10.78
C SER A 618 22.49 22.97 10.80
N LYS A 619 21.21 23.11 11.21
CA LYS A 619 20.23 22.01 11.20
C LYS A 619 19.94 21.50 9.77
N ILE A 620 19.67 22.41 8.82
CA ILE A 620 19.47 22.04 7.41
C ILE A 620 20.68 21.25 6.89
N LYS A 621 21.90 21.72 7.16
CA LYS A 621 23.12 21.03 6.71
C LYS A 621 23.31 19.65 7.35
N SER A 622 22.93 19.49 8.61
CA SER A 622 22.97 18.22 9.33
C SER A 622 22.00 17.22 8.73
N ASP A 623 20.76 17.66 8.51
CA ASP A 623 19.64 16.79 8.14
C ASP A 623 19.56 16.56 6.62
N ALA A 624 20.26 17.36 5.80
CA ALA A 624 20.26 17.25 4.33
C ALA A 624 20.72 15.90 3.76
N LYS A 625 21.41 15.06 4.55
CA LYS A 625 21.80 13.71 4.12
C LYS A 625 20.70 12.67 4.28
N THR A 626 19.74 12.96 5.16
CA THR A 626 18.64 12.04 5.51
C THR A 626 17.31 12.47 4.92
N LEU A 627 17.20 13.73 4.52
CA LEU A 627 16.01 14.31 3.89
C LEU A 627 16.10 14.20 2.36
N ASP A 628 14.95 14.16 1.71
CA ASP A 628 14.89 14.29 0.26
C ASP A 628 15.29 15.71 -0.20
N ARG A 629 15.58 15.84 -1.51
CA ARG A 629 16.07 17.08 -2.10
C ARG A 629 15.01 18.20 -2.04
N GLU A 630 13.73 17.86 -2.17
CA GLU A 630 12.61 18.80 -2.14
C GLU A 630 12.46 19.46 -0.77
N LEU A 631 12.52 18.67 0.30
CA LEU A 631 12.40 19.15 1.67
C LEU A 631 13.62 19.99 2.05
N VAL A 632 14.81 19.64 1.56
CA VAL A 632 16.00 20.49 1.71
C VAL A 632 15.82 21.84 1.00
N ALA A 633 15.32 21.83 -0.25
CA ALA A 633 15.03 23.06 -0.98
C ALA A 633 13.98 23.91 -0.25
N HIS A 634 12.88 23.30 0.20
CA HIS A 634 11.83 23.95 0.97
C HIS A 634 12.35 24.55 2.29
N ALA A 635 13.24 23.85 3.00
CA ALA A 635 13.84 24.35 4.23
C ALA A 635 14.78 25.55 3.97
N LYS A 636 15.53 25.54 2.85
CA LYS A 636 16.35 26.68 2.42
C LYS A 636 15.49 27.89 2.09
N GLU A 637 14.44 27.71 1.31
CA GLU A 637 13.45 28.75 0.99
C GLU A 637 12.83 29.35 2.26
N THR A 638 12.37 28.48 3.16
CA THR A 638 11.77 28.90 4.44
C THR A 638 12.76 29.70 5.30
N ARG A 639 14.04 29.31 5.31
CA ARG A 639 15.09 30.09 5.99
C ARG A 639 15.29 31.47 5.37
N LEU A 640 15.29 31.58 4.04
CA LEU A 640 15.39 32.87 3.36
C LEU A 640 14.20 33.77 3.74
N ASN A 641 12.99 33.22 3.71
CA ASN A 641 11.77 33.92 4.10
C ASN A 641 11.80 34.33 5.58
N LEU A 642 12.34 33.50 6.48
CA LEU A 642 12.56 33.84 7.89
C LEU A 642 13.44 35.09 8.05
N LEU A 643 14.58 35.15 7.36
CA LEU A 643 15.51 36.28 7.45
C LEU A 643 14.85 37.58 6.95
N ARG A 644 14.13 37.51 5.82
CA ARG A 644 13.35 38.62 5.27
C ARG A 644 12.26 39.08 6.25
N PHE A 645 11.52 38.14 6.83
CA PHE A 645 10.42 38.39 7.74
C PHE A 645 10.90 39.05 9.04
N ILE A 646 12.01 38.59 9.63
CA ILE A 646 12.64 39.22 10.82
C ILE A 646 13.03 40.66 10.51
N LYS A 647 13.66 40.91 9.36
CA LYS A 647 14.05 42.26 8.92
C LYS A 647 12.82 43.17 8.78
N TYR A 648 11.76 42.67 8.14
CA TYR A 648 10.50 43.38 7.98
C TYR A 648 9.87 43.75 9.34
N LYS A 649 9.75 42.80 10.27
CA LYS A 649 9.16 43.04 11.59
C LYS A 649 9.98 43.97 12.49
N LYS A 650 11.30 44.01 12.34
CA LYS A 650 12.13 45.02 13.03
C LYS A 650 11.84 46.44 12.55
N GLN A 651 11.63 46.62 11.25
CA GLN A 651 11.35 47.93 10.66
C GLN A 651 9.95 48.46 11.03
N HIS A 652 9.00 47.56 11.26
CA HIS A 652 7.60 47.89 11.55
C HIS A 652 7.22 47.74 13.04
N ARG A 653 8.22 47.59 13.92
CA ARG A 653 8.02 47.56 15.37
C ARG A 653 7.59 48.96 15.86
N ARG A 654 6.28 49.15 16.04
CA ARG A 654 5.70 50.38 16.56
C ARG A 654 5.75 50.47 18.07
#